data_AF-L8GMC4-F1
#
_entry.id   AF-L8GMC4-F1
#
_cell.length_a   1.000
_cell.length_b   1.000
_cell.length_c   1.000
_cell.angle_alpha   90.00
_cell.angle_beta   90.00
_cell.angle_gamma   90.00
#
_symmetry.space_group_name_H-M   'P 1'
#
loop_
_entity.id
_entity.type
_entity.pdbx_description
1 polymer ?
#
loop_
_entity_poly.entity_id
_entity_poly.type
_entity_poly.pdbx_seq_one_letter_code
_entity_poly.pdbx_strand_id
1 'polypeptide(L)'
;MRSVLCVAAALCWLLSHWAALTSGAVVVPRSPVWDIVPTWNAPPLVYPNQPVPDAPLLGNGGKLGVVVGSRPLGDQLTFYLAKNDFWAAPISGFSHLGYGDGGLRQVGGLRVTIPAFDSDLSRQGAHEQATASSSLPGTTPFTAYQFMGNASVKVIQRYDWTVTSESFVAPDVNLMVTSLDFVRPAPTKLAAAAAAVVNVTVWLPAGGQLPTSTGYVLADGRTFSLRPGQGRPHAADGIRLNEKQAAQVESVFVTRTNGSPYQVLPNAKQPKPFLNTAVIACRLMWDNGTSLTPAAVAINQDQVELSILAPTNGQRIFLLTYVLSNADAMGQNIDPQHEATLALHLQTPKTIEAALNSTLDHWLLYWNASSVLWNDDPLTTGYWYGSQYILGLISRKGAVAPGLFGSFITTDGLPFGGDFTLNYNFQAPYYAAASSNRLEVMAPFFDVIIDYMAKGEQMADDYFGCPGVHYPGHIGPWGMTSTDVGDMGQRSDAVFAALIFAHRYMYSLDDTWLKAEVGVLQRTPYDFLTGVADFWLCYLQKNVTQNGTYTYNSVNDCTFELCGSTTNGVAYDVNPTSTLSFLRLLFSTLATAEQRAAAAAATQSSAAAAAAVKRARQYQDVADNLAPFATGISGSTGQKVFQASYLIAPQPPGGNPLDTYALWPAGTIGLGSDPDTLLVAQNTIKSVDSWAQGNAFPQIFPAAVRAGYNSTDLLAHWRKTLQTWCQTNLYCSVSHSGIEGLGALGTVNEMLMQSHEGYIRIFPGVPLGSRYFFTTLRAINATLVSAWVDEIGFVHDMVVTSEQGSPIILYQPWEMQKAIGAPFSPPPLFTCICYYGTQDCKQLACPGNICSFTNPEKGQTYSILPFP
;
A
#
# COMPACT_ATOMS: atom_id res chain seq x y z
N MET A 1 -4.91 5.05 65.59
CA MET A 1 -5.54 4.01 64.75
C MET A 1 -5.53 4.36 63.26
N ARG A 2 -6.11 5.47 62.78
CA ARG A 2 -6.10 5.82 61.33
C ARG A 2 -4.70 5.83 60.69
N SER A 3 -3.68 6.33 61.37
CA SER A 3 -2.29 6.36 60.87
C SER A 3 -1.67 4.97 60.66
N VAL A 4 -2.09 3.95 61.44
CA VAL A 4 -1.56 2.58 61.34
C VAL A 4 -2.21 1.84 60.16
N LEU A 5 -3.47 2.14 59.86
CA LEU A 5 -4.17 1.62 58.68
C LEU A 5 -3.60 2.17 57.37
N CYS A 6 -3.21 3.45 57.31
CA CYS A 6 -2.52 4.01 56.14
C CYS A 6 -1.14 3.36 55.91
N VAL A 7 -0.36 3.14 56.97
CA VAL A 7 0.96 2.49 56.85
C VAL A 7 0.84 1.01 56.48
N ALA A 8 -0.15 0.29 57.01
CA ALA A 8 -0.42 -1.09 56.62
C ALA A 8 -0.92 -1.20 55.16
N ALA A 9 -1.78 -0.28 54.70
CA ALA A 9 -2.20 -0.22 53.30
C ALA A 9 -1.02 0.09 52.38
N ALA A 10 -0.18 1.07 52.73
CA ALA A 10 1.03 1.40 51.97
C ALA A 10 2.03 0.23 51.94
N LEU A 11 2.21 -0.51 53.03
CA LEU A 11 3.07 -1.71 53.06
C LEU A 11 2.51 -2.87 52.22
N CYS A 12 1.21 -3.15 52.28
CA CYS A 12 0.59 -4.14 51.39
C CYS A 12 0.68 -3.73 49.91
N TRP A 13 0.56 -2.43 49.61
CA TRP A 13 0.70 -1.90 48.25
C TRP A 13 2.15 -1.94 47.75
N LEU A 14 3.12 -1.60 48.60
CA LEU A 14 4.56 -1.75 48.33
C LEU A 14 4.95 -3.21 48.12
N LEU A 15 4.41 -4.15 48.91
CA LEU A 15 4.70 -5.59 48.79
C LEU A 15 4.05 -6.22 47.55
N SER A 16 2.85 -5.80 47.15
CA SER A 16 2.24 -6.27 45.89
C SER A 16 2.97 -5.73 44.66
N HIS A 17 3.47 -4.49 44.70
CA HIS A 17 4.28 -3.94 43.61
C HIS A 17 5.73 -4.47 43.61
N TRP A 18 6.29 -4.87 44.76
CA TRP A 18 7.59 -5.55 44.80
C TRP A 18 7.55 -6.92 44.09
N ALA A 19 6.42 -7.63 44.14
CA ALA A 19 6.23 -8.84 43.35
C ALA A 19 6.22 -8.54 41.83
N ALA A 20 5.61 -7.42 41.41
CA ALA A 20 5.61 -6.96 40.02
C ALA A 20 6.97 -6.43 39.54
N LEU A 21 7.77 -5.83 40.43
CA LEU A 21 9.13 -5.34 40.13
C LEU A 21 10.20 -6.44 40.15
N THR A 22 9.96 -7.56 40.85
CA THR A 22 10.90 -8.71 40.90
C THR A 22 10.56 -9.83 39.90
N SER A 23 9.33 -9.87 39.40
CA SER A 23 8.99 -10.60 38.17
C SER A 23 9.24 -9.68 36.98
N GLY A 24 10.39 -9.83 36.32
CA GLY A 24 10.79 -9.07 35.13
C GLY A 24 9.94 -9.38 33.90
N ALA A 25 8.64 -9.11 34.00
CA ALA A 25 7.59 -9.57 33.11
C ALA A 25 6.46 -8.53 33.06
N VAL A 26 6.80 -7.30 32.62
CA VAL A 26 5.87 -6.57 31.75
C VAL A 26 5.71 -7.44 30.51
N VAL A 27 4.76 -8.37 30.55
CA VAL A 27 4.35 -9.14 29.39
C VAL A 27 3.57 -8.17 28.52
N VAL A 28 4.30 -7.39 27.73
CA VAL A 28 3.78 -6.85 26.48
C VAL A 28 3.15 -8.04 25.76
N PRO A 29 1.83 -8.03 25.48
CA PRO A 29 1.20 -9.12 24.77
C PRO A 29 1.99 -9.39 23.49
N ARG A 30 2.39 -10.64 23.25
CA ARG A 30 3.00 -10.98 21.95
C ARG A 30 2.01 -10.58 20.87
N SER A 31 2.52 -9.95 19.81
CA SER A 31 1.70 -9.36 18.75
C SER A 31 0.56 -10.31 18.33
N PRO A 32 -0.71 -9.86 18.39
CA PRO A 32 -1.87 -10.71 18.16
C PRO A 32 -2.01 -11.18 16.71
N VAL A 33 -1.09 -10.77 15.82
CA VAL A 33 -0.99 -11.23 14.42
C VAL A 33 -1.00 -12.76 14.30
N TRP A 34 -0.34 -13.48 15.20
CA TRP A 34 -0.33 -14.96 15.19
C TRP A 34 -1.69 -15.57 15.54
N ASP A 35 -2.58 -14.78 16.15
CA ASP A 35 -3.95 -15.13 16.51
C ASP A 35 -4.97 -14.47 15.54
N ILE A 36 -4.55 -13.97 14.36
CA ILE A 36 -5.43 -13.45 13.30
C ILE A 36 -5.10 -14.09 11.96
N VAL A 37 -5.98 -14.96 11.44
CA VAL A 37 -5.96 -15.40 10.03
C VAL A 37 -7.35 -15.46 9.41
N PRO A 38 -7.55 -14.89 8.20
CA PRO A 38 -8.80 -15.02 7.46
C PRO A 38 -9.11 -16.48 7.14
N THR A 39 -10.22 -16.98 7.68
CA THR A 39 -10.79 -18.29 7.29
C THR A 39 -11.91 -18.08 6.29
N TRP A 40 -11.78 -18.72 5.12
CA TRP A 40 -12.75 -18.68 4.05
C TRP A 40 -13.87 -19.69 4.33
N ASN A 41 -15.04 -19.20 4.70
CA ASN A 41 -16.22 -20.02 5.04
C ASN A 41 -17.26 -20.09 3.91
N ALA A 42 -17.04 -19.36 2.81
CA ALA A 42 -17.84 -19.35 1.59
C ALA A 42 -16.90 -19.26 0.36
N PRO A 43 -17.32 -19.76 -0.82
CA PRO A 43 -16.59 -19.54 -2.07
C PRO A 43 -16.63 -18.03 -2.45
N PRO A 44 -15.59 -17.51 -3.14
CA PRO A 44 -15.61 -16.17 -3.71
C PRO A 44 -16.82 -15.96 -4.62
N LEU A 45 -17.49 -14.83 -4.46
CA LEU A 45 -18.68 -14.40 -5.22
C LEU A 45 -18.34 -13.38 -6.32
N VAL A 46 -17.20 -12.70 -6.21
CA VAL A 46 -16.80 -11.50 -6.96
C VAL A 46 -15.49 -11.77 -7.71
N TYR A 47 -15.48 -12.80 -8.54
CA TYR A 47 -14.28 -13.27 -9.27
C TYR A 47 -14.67 -14.08 -10.53
N PRO A 48 -13.86 -14.06 -11.62
CA PRO A 48 -12.64 -13.27 -11.84
C PRO A 48 -12.91 -11.91 -12.50
N ASN A 49 -14.15 -11.60 -12.89
CA ASN A 49 -14.46 -10.47 -13.77
C ASN A 49 -14.72 -9.14 -13.02
N GLN A 50 -13.93 -8.83 -12.00
CA GLN A 50 -13.99 -7.58 -11.24
C GLN A 50 -12.57 -7.13 -10.85
N PRO A 51 -12.29 -5.81 -10.78
CA PRO A 51 -10.94 -5.30 -10.54
C PRO A 51 -10.51 -5.43 -9.06
N VAL A 52 -11.46 -5.63 -8.15
CA VAL A 52 -11.22 -5.98 -6.73
C VAL A 52 -11.88 -7.33 -6.45
N PRO A 53 -11.11 -8.43 -6.34
CA PRO A 53 -11.67 -9.74 -6.09
C PRO A 53 -11.88 -10.01 -4.60
N ASP A 54 -12.96 -10.72 -4.26
CA ASP A 54 -13.23 -11.25 -2.91
C ASP A 54 -12.58 -12.63 -2.71
N ALA A 55 -11.37 -12.82 -3.21
CA ALA A 55 -10.65 -14.09 -3.21
C ALA A 55 -9.37 -14.02 -2.35
N PRO A 56 -8.78 -15.16 -1.95
CA PRO A 56 -7.46 -15.20 -1.32
C PRO A 56 -6.40 -14.44 -2.13
N LEU A 57 -5.72 -13.49 -1.46
CA LEU A 57 -4.72 -12.59 -2.04
C LEU A 57 -3.33 -12.93 -1.52
N LEU A 58 -2.36 -13.04 -2.43
CA LEU A 58 -0.99 -13.45 -2.16
C LEU A 58 -0.04 -12.55 -2.97
N GLY A 59 1.15 -12.23 -2.47
CA GLY A 59 2.03 -11.31 -3.20
C GLY A 59 3.40 -11.08 -2.58
N ASN A 60 4.26 -10.38 -3.32
CA ASN A 60 5.67 -10.15 -2.99
C ASN A 60 6.08 -8.68 -3.15
N GLY A 61 5.33 -7.78 -2.50
CA GLY A 61 5.61 -6.35 -2.51
C GLY A 61 5.53 -5.70 -3.89
N GLY A 62 4.60 -6.14 -4.74
CA GLY A 62 4.42 -5.62 -6.10
C GLY A 62 5.20 -6.33 -7.21
N LYS A 63 6.25 -7.13 -6.88
CA LYS A 63 7.02 -7.93 -7.86
C LYS A 63 6.19 -9.06 -8.49
N LEU A 64 5.22 -9.59 -7.76
CA LEU A 64 4.23 -10.57 -8.19
C LEU A 64 3.06 -10.51 -7.21
N GLY A 65 1.84 -10.52 -7.72
CA GLY A 65 0.62 -10.73 -6.95
C GLY A 65 -0.25 -11.79 -7.60
N VAL A 66 -0.97 -12.53 -6.76
CA VAL A 66 -1.74 -13.71 -7.15
C VAL A 66 -3.09 -13.72 -6.45
N VAL A 67 -4.12 -14.01 -7.24
CA VAL A 67 -5.51 -14.18 -6.79
C VAL A 67 -5.90 -15.65 -7.02
N VAL A 68 -6.32 -16.34 -5.97
CA VAL A 68 -6.63 -17.78 -6.00
C VAL A 68 -8.13 -18.01 -6.02
N GLY A 69 -8.64 -18.80 -6.95
CA GLY A 69 -10.07 -19.11 -7.00
C GLY A 69 -10.43 -20.13 -8.06
N SER A 70 -11.72 -20.38 -8.26
CA SER A 70 -12.25 -21.40 -9.17
C SER A 70 -13.06 -20.78 -10.32
N ARG A 71 -13.02 -21.42 -11.50
CA ARG A 71 -13.99 -21.15 -12.58
C ARG A 71 -15.24 -22.04 -12.39
N PRO A 72 -16.39 -21.75 -13.05
CA PRO A 72 -17.68 -22.41 -12.79
C PRO A 72 -17.79 -23.93 -13.01
N LEU A 73 -16.70 -24.62 -13.34
CA LEU A 73 -16.68 -26.07 -13.60
C LEU A 73 -16.28 -26.92 -12.38
N GLY A 74 -15.85 -26.31 -11.27
CA GLY A 74 -15.68 -26.97 -9.97
C GLY A 74 -14.48 -27.92 -9.83
N ASP A 75 -13.84 -28.32 -10.92
CA ASP A 75 -12.70 -29.25 -10.99
C ASP A 75 -11.32 -28.57 -11.04
N GLN A 76 -11.31 -27.24 -11.24
CA GLN A 76 -10.11 -26.45 -11.57
C GLN A 76 -9.87 -25.32 -10.57
N LEU A 77 -8.75 -25.43 -9.86
CA LEU A 77 -8.14 -24.31 -9.13
C LEU A 77 -7.40 -23.43 -10.13
N THR A 78 -7.58 -22.11 -10.06
CA THR A 78 -6.91 -21.13 -10.93
C THR A 78 -6.19 -20.08 -10.10
N PHE A 79 -4.94 -19.79 -10.48
CA PHE A 79 -4.09 -18.75 -9.91
C PHE A 79 -3.93 -17.64 -10.96
N TYR A 80 -4.58 -16.49 -10.77
CA TYR A 80 -4.46 -15.33 -11.66
C TYR A 80 -3.23 -14.55 -11.23
N LEU A 81 -2.37 -14.21 -12.19
CA LEU A 81 -1.06 -13.62 -11.95
C LEU A 81 -1.05 -12.16 -12.47
N ALA A 82 -0.53 -11.25 -11.66
CA ALA A 82 -0.31 -9.85 -12.02
C ALA A 82 1.01 -9.32 -11.44
N LYS A 83 1.54 -8.24 -12.02
CA LYS A 83 2.73 -7.54 -11.54
C LYS A 83 2.53 -6.03 -11.69
N ASN A 84 3.08 -5.23 -10.77
CA ASN A 84 2.98 -3.77 -10.85
C ASN A 84 3.77 -3.14 -12.02
N ASP A 85 4.60 -3.92 -12.71
CA ASP A 85 5.49 -3.48 -13.80
C ASP A 85 4.97 -3.88 -15.20
N PHE A 86 3.76 -4.46 -15.29
CA PHE A 86 3.21 -4.99 -16.53
C PHE A 86 2.18 -4.04 -17.17
N TRP A 87 2.64 -3.15 -18.06
CA TRP A 87 1.86 -2.02 -18.59
C TRP A 87 1.81 -1.98 -20.12
N ALA A 88 0.64 -1.67 -20.67
CA ALA A 88 0.51 -1.17 -22.03
C ALA A 88 0.69 0.35 -22.04
N ALA A 89 1.44 0.87 -23.01
CA ALA A 89 1.44 2.30 -23.33
C ALA A 89 0.13 2.69 -24.07
N PRO A 90 -0.38 3.92 -23.93
CA PRO A 90 -1.57 4.35 -24.65
C PRO A 90 -1.33 4.36 -26.17
N ILE A 91 -2.23 3.69 -26.90
CA ILE A 91 -2.29 3.80 -28.36
C ILE A 91 -2.90 5.16 -28.69
N SER A 92 -2.20 5.96 -29.47
CA SER A 92 -2.59 7.34 -29.76
C SER A 92 -3.90 7.41 -30.57
N GLY A 93 -4.93 8.02 -30.00
CA GLY A 93 -6.12 8.49 -30.71
C GLY A 93 -7.45 7.82 -30.31
N PHE A 94 -8.30 8.60 -29.65
CA PHE A 94 -9.75 8.39 -29.47
C PHE A 94 -10.21 7.10 -28.78
N SER A 95 -10.37 7.19 -27.45
CA SER A 95 -11.52 6.57 -26.79
C SER A 95 -12.53 7.67 -26.40
N HIS A 96 -13.82 7.37 -26.45
CA HIS A 96 -14.89 8.35 -26.23
C HIS A 96 -15.11 8.72 -24.75
N LEU A 97 -14.21 8.28 -23.87
CA LEU A 97 -14.22 8.55 -22.42
C LEU A 97 -12.89 9.14 -21.90
N GLY A 98 -11.92 9.44 -22.77
CA GLY A 98 -10.65 10.10 -22.39
C GLY A 98 -9.53 9.16 -21.91
N TYR A 99 -9.84 7.92 -21.52
CA TYR A 99 -8.86 6.89 -21.15
C TYR A 99 -8.37 6.18 -22.42
N GLY A 100 -7.12 6.40 -22.82
CA GLY A 100 -6.50 5.68 -23.94
C GLY A 100 -6.27 4.20 -23.62
N ASP A 101 -5.83 3.41 -24.62
CA ASP A 101 -5.52 1.96 -24.45
C ASP A 101 -4.25 1.69 -23.57
N GLY A 102 -3.85 2.64 -22.75
CA GLY A 102 -2.71 2.57 -21.84
C GLY A 102 -3.15 2.26 -20.43
N GLY A 103 -2.35 1.47 -19.72
CA GLY A 103 -2.70 1.03 -18.38
C GLY A 103 -2.04 -0.27 -17.95
N LEU A 104 -2.25 -0.60 -16.68
CA LEU A 104 -1.80 -1.82 -16.03
C LEU A 104 -2.58 -3.02 -16.56
N ARG A 105 -1.91 -4.17 -16.80
CA ARG A 105 -2.48 -5.34 -17.49
C ARG A 105 -2.38 -6.62 -16.64
N GLN A 106 -3.20 -7.61 -16.96
CA GLN A 106 -3.11 -8.94 -16.36
C GLN A 106 -1.93 -9.71 -16.98
N VAL A 107 -1.09 -10.36 -16.16
CA VAL A 107 0.05 -11.14 -16.67
C VAL A 107 -0.38 -12.50 -17.21
N GLY A 108 -1.40 -13.13 -16.60
CA GLY A 108 -2.01 -14.37 -17.08
C GLY A 108 -2.68 -15.16 -15.96
N GLY A 109 -2.83 -16.48 -16.12
CA GLY A 109 -3.34 -17.34 -15.05
C GLY A 109 -3.08 -18.82 -15.25
N LEU A 110 -2.62 -19.50 -14.20
CA LEU A 110 -2.27 -20.93 -14.16
C LEU A 110 -3.47 -21.76 -13.67
N ARG A 111 -3.72 -22.95 -14.24
CA ARG A 111 -4.74 -23.90 -13.76
C ARG A 111 -4.14 -25.18 -13.19
N VAL A 112 -4.80 -25.71 -12.18
CA VAL A 112 -4.50 -27.03 -11.61
C VAL A 112 -5.79 -27.84 -11.64
N THR A 113 -5.83 -28.80 -12.56
CA THR A 113 -6.95 -29.73 -12.75
C THR A 113 -6.71 -30.95 -11.88
N ILE A 114 -7.51 -31.13 -10.85
CA ILE A 114 -7.33 -32.23 -9.89
C ILE A 114 -8.39 -33.28 -10.24
N PRO A 115 -8.04 -34.43 -10.88
CA PRO A 115 -9.05 -35.36 -11.42
C PRO A 115 -9.95 -36.01 -10.38
N ALA A 116 -9.56 -35.94 -9.09
CA ALA A 116 -10.42 -36.36 -7.99
C ALA A 116 -11.70 -35.50 -7.85
N PHE A 117 -11.78 -34.35 -8.52
CA PHE A 117 -12.99 -33.53 -8.61
C PHE A 117 -13.89 -33.86 -9.84
N ASP A 118 -13.48 -34.75 -10.74
CA ASP A 118 -14.26 -35.15 -11.93
C ASP A 118 -15.45 -36.09 -11.59
N SER A 119 -15.84 -36.17 -10.31
CA SER A 119 -16.94 -37.00 -9.83
C SER A 119 -18.28 -36.25 -9.85
N ASP A 120 -18.90 -36.19 -11.03
CA ASP A 120 -20.37 -36.16 -11.29
C ASP A 120 -21.24 -35.03 -10.67
N LEU A 121 -20.68 -34.12 -9.87
CA LEU A 121 -21.46 -33.14 -9.08
C LEU A 121 -21.79 -31.83 -9.83
N SER A 122 -21.28 -31.63 -11.05
CA SER A 122 -21.55 -30.45 -11.88
C SER A 122 -22.97 -30.40 -12.51
N ARG A 123 -23.91 -31.27 -12.07
CA ARG A 123 -25.23 -31.43 -12.69
C ARG A 123 -26.46 -31.38 -11.77
N GLN A 124 -26.34 -31.11 -10.46
CA GLN A 124 -27.51 -31.05 -9.59
C GLN A 124 -27.55 -29.82 -8.65
N GLY A 125 -28.46 -28.89 -8.97
CA GLY A 125 -29.31 -28.22 -7.99
C GLY A 125 -28.78 -26.95 -7.29
N ALA A 126 -29.52 -25.85 -7.54
CA ALA A 126 -30.00 -24.85 -6.56
C ALA A 126 -28.94 -24.00 -5.79
N HIS A 127 -29.00 -22.67 -5.72
CA HIS A 127 -30.17 -21.78 -5.55
C HIS A 127 -31.12 -22.21 -4.42
N GLU A 128 -30.64 -22.32 -3.18
CA GLU A 128 -31.54 -22.32 -2.01
C GLU A 128 -30.89 -21.72 -0.75
N GLN A 129 -31.69 -20.93 -0.02
CA GLN A 129 -31.33 -20.35 1.28
C GLN A 129 -31.57 -21.39 2.39
N ALA A 130 -30.68 -21.55 3.36
CA ALA A 130 -31.02 -22.27 4.60
C ALA A 130 -30.21 -21.86 5.84
N THR A 131 -30.92 -21.88 6.98
CA THR A 131 -30.54 -21.47 8.33
C THR A 131 -29.73 -22.51 9.14
N ALA A 132 -29.10 -22.05 10.23
CA ALA A 132 -28.26 -22.83 11.14
C ALA A 132 -28.99 -23.81 12.08
N SER A 133 -28.27 -24.84 12.56
CA SER A 133 -28.45 -25.45 13.90
C SER A 133 -27.21 -26.26 14.32
N SER A 134 -27.14 -26.74 15.58
CA SER A 134 -25.88 -26.96 16.32
C SER A 134 -25.64 -28.39 16.87
N SER A 135 -24.37 -28.67 17.23
CA SER A 135 -23.87 -29.77 18.11
C SER A 135 -23.91 -31.21 17.50
N LEU A 136 -23.11 -32.23 17.87
CA LEU A 136 -22.38 -32.65 19.09
C LEU A 136 -21.05 -33.42 18.71
N PRO A 137 -20.26 -34.04 19.62
CA PRO A 137 -18.81 -34.29 19.44
C PRO A 137 -18.42 -35.73 19.03
N GLY A 138 -17.15 -35.95 18.68
CA GLY A 138 -16.59 -37.31 18.57
C GLY A 138 -15.37 -37.56 17.66
N THR A 139 -14.61 -36.55 17.22
CA THR A 139 -13.44 -36.75 16.33
C THR A 139 -12.20 -36.03 16.83
N THR A 140 -11.05 -36.68 16.66
CA THR A 140 -9.71 -36.19 16.99
C THR A 140 -9.40 -34.87 16.25
N PRO A 141 -8.89 -33.82 16.91
CA PRO A 141 -8.58 -32.57 16.24
C PRO A 141 -7.36 -32.75 15.31
N PHE A 142 -7.41 -32.13 14.14
CA PHE A 142 -6.24 -31.94 13.29
C PHE A 142 -6.11 -30.46 12.94
N THR A 143 -4.92 -29.92 13.19
CA THR A 143 -4.57 -28.52 12.99
C THR A 143 -3.98 -28.34 11.60
N ALA A 144 -4.53 -27.42 10.80
CA ALA A 144 -3.85 -26.90 9.62
C ALA A 144 -2.96 -25.71 10.04
N TYR A 145 -1.81 -25.52 9.38
CA TYR A 145 -0.86 -24.44 9.65
C TYR A 145 -0.79 -23.41 8.50
N GLN A 146 -1.93 -22.80 8.18
CA GLN A 146 -1.95 -21.35 8.45
C GLN A 146 -2.39 -21.21 9.91
N PHE A 147 -2.16 -20.08 10.57
CA PHE A 147 -2.94 -19.81 11.80
C PHE A 147 -4.44 -19.74 11.37
N MET A 148 -5.49 -19.79 12.18
CA MET A 148 -5.76 -19.32 13.53
C MET A 148 -6.29 -20.47 14.39
N GLY A 149 -6.50 -20.22 15.67
CA GLY A 149 -7.61 -20.82 16.41
C GLY A 149 -8.61 -19.72 16.81
N ASN A 150 -9.86 -20.00 17.19
CA ASN A 150 -10.48 -21.31 17.44
C ASN A 150 -12.03 -21.17 17.49
N ALA A 151 -12.75 -22.31 17.46
CA ALA A 151 -14.20 -22.47 17.67
C ALA A 151 -15.20 -22.22 16.50
N SER A 152 -15.31 -23.21 15.62
CA SER A 152 -16.56 -23.82 15.03
C SER A 152 -17.89 -23.03 15.05
N VAL A 153 -18.66 -22.93 13.94
CA VAL A 153 -19.36 -24.07 13.27
C VAL A 153 -19.39 -24.00 11.72
N LYS A 154 -19.07 -25.15 11.12
CA LYS A 154 -19.34 -25.68 9.75
C LYS A 154 -20.25 -24.92 8.76
N VAL A 155 -19.75 -24.79 7.53
CA VAL A 155 -20.47 -25.24 6.31
C VAL A 155 -19.78 -26.48 5.77
N ILE A 156 -20.55 -27.46 5.30
CA ILE A 156 -20.06 -28.71 4.73
C ILE A 156 -20.20 -28.65 3.20
N GLN A 157 -19.08 -28.55 2.49
CA GLN A 157 -18.94 -29.23 1.20
C GLN A 157 -17.91 -30.33 1.38
N ARG A 158 -18.40 -31.56 1.49
CA ARG A 158 -17.60 -32.74 1.78
C ARG A 158 -17.01 -33.29 0.51
N TYR A 159 -15.88 -32.72 0.10
CA TYR A 159 -14.87 -33.44 -0.66
C TYR A 159 -13.81 -33.84 0.37
N ASP A 160 -13.60 -35.14 0.59
CA ASP A 160 -12.70 -35.66 1.63
C ASP A 160 -11.19 -35.50 1.24
N TRP A 161 -10.81 -34.34 0.70
CA TRP A 161 -9.43 -33.97 0.32
C TRP A 161 -9.15 -32.49 0.65
N THR A 162 -8.40 -32.24 1.72
CA THR A 162 -8.02 -30.88 2.12
C THR A 162 -6.80 -30.40 1.34
N VAL A 163 -7.01 -29.55 0.33
CA VAL A 163 -5.93 -28.79 -0.32
C VAL A 163 -5.63 -27.57 0.53
N THR A 164 -4.70 -27.70 1.47
CA THR A 164 -4.08 -26.54 2.13
C THR A 164 -3.03 -25.96 1.19
N SER A 165 -3.34 -24.79 0.61
CA SER A 165 -2.40 -24.07 -0.25
C SER A 165 -1.56 -23.09 0.57
N GLU A 166 -0.43 -23.54 1.14
CA GLU A 166 0.52 -22.63 1.79
C GLU A 166 1.45 -22.04 0.71
N SER A 167 1.23 -20.79 0.33
CA SER A 167 2.10 -20.11 -0.63
C SER A 167 3.10 -19.17 0.05
N PHE A 168 4.32 -19.15 -0.47
CA PHE A 168 5.39 -18.27 -0.06
C PHE A 168 6.14 -17.77 -1.29
N VAL A 169 6.69 -16.56 -1.20
CA VAL A 169 7.45 -15.94 -2.28
C VAL A 169 8.75 -15.46 -1.68
N ALA A 170 9.89 -15.95 -2.19
CA ALA A 170 11.17 -15.54 -1.65
C ALA A 170 11.33 -14.00 -1.83
N PRO A 171 11.78 -13.24 -0.81
CA PRO A 171 11.55 -11.80 -0.74
C PRO A 171 12.07 -10.94 -1.90
N ASP A 172 12.97 -11.47 -2.73
CA ASP A 172 13.59 -10.70 -3.82
C ASP A 172 13.42 -11.27 -5.23
N VAL A 173 12.82 -12.44 -5.39
CA VAL A 173 12.71 -13.13 -6.68
C VAL A 173 11.28 -13.20 -7.20
N ASN A 174 11.16 -13.30 -8.52
CA ASN A 174 9.92 -13.56 -9.24
C ASN A 174 9.40 -15.01 -9.11
N LEU A 175 9.84 -15.74 -8.06
CA LEU A 175 9.50 -17.14 -7.78
C LEU A 175 8.50 -17.23 -6.64
N MET A 176 7.29 -17.70 -6.94
CA MET A 176 6.31 -18.16 -5.99
C MET A 176 6.39 -19.68 -5.84
N VAL A 177 6.22 -20.17 -4.61
CA VAL A 177 6.03 -21.57 -4.30
C VAL A 177 4.72 -21.74 -3.55
N THR A 178 3.87 -22.64 -4.02
CA THR A 178 2.61 -23.00 -3.37
C THR A 178 2.68 -24.47 -2.98
N SER A 179 2.69 -24.78 -1.69
CA SER A 179 2.43 -26.15 -1.23
C SER A 179 0.97 -26.51 -1.54
N LEU A 180 0.71 -27.79 -1.80
CA LEU A 180 -0.62 -28.37 -1.92
C LEU A 180 -0.56 -29.70 -1.18
N ASP A 181 -1.22 -29.78 -0.02
CA ASP A 181 -1.40 -31.05 0.68
C ASP A 181 -2.61 -31.80 0.14
N PHE A 182 -2.60 -33.13 0.29
CA PHE A 182 -3.68 -34.00 -0.14
C PHE A 182 -4.04 -34.97 0.99
N VAL A 183 -4.96 -34.57 1.86
CA VAL A 183 -5.43 -35.39 2.99
C VAL A 183 -6.34 -36.51 2.46
N ARG A 184 -6.04 -37.79 2.77
CA ARG A 184 -6.81 -38.94 2.27
C ARG A 184 -8.11 -39.22 3.06
N PRO A 185 -9.18 -39.68 2.40
CA PRO A 185 -10.13 -40.63 2.97
C PRO A 185 -9.54 -42.06 2.95
N ALA A 186 -10.04 -42.93 3.84
CA ALA A 186 -9.57 -44.32 3.90
C ALA A 186 -9.83 -45.08 2.58
N PRO A 187 -8.92 -45.96 2.14
CA PRO A 187 -9.00 -46.55 0.80
C PRO A 187 -10.11 -47.60 0.66
N THR A 188 -11.08 -47.34 -0.21
CA THR A 188 -11.78 -48.40 -0.95
C THR A 188 -10.97 -48.76 -2.20
N LYS A 189 -10.87 -50.06 -2.49
CA LYS A 189 -10.01 -50.57 -3.57
C LYS A 189 -10.56 -50.20 -4.95
N LEU A 190 -9.82 -49.41 -5.71
CA LEU A 190 -9.72 -49.60 -7.16
C LEU A 190 -8.44 -48.96 -7.69
N ALA A 191 -7.69 -49.73 -8.48
CA ALA A 191 -6.50 -49.28 -9.16
C ALA A 191 -6.80 -49.15 -10.66
N ALA A 192 -6.31 -48.07 -11.27
CA ALA A 192 -6.18 -47.97 -12.72
C ALA A 192 -4.92 -47.13 -13.03
N ALA A 193 -4.07 -47.64 -13.91
CA ALA A 193 -2.97 -46.88 -14.47
C ALA A 193 -3.46 -46.20 -15.76
N ALA A 194 -3.04 -44.95 -15.99
CA ALA A 194 -3.21 -44.26 -17.26
C ALA A 194 -1.85 -43.82 -17.77
N ALA A 195 -1.52 -44.19 -19.01
CA ALA A 195 -0.27 -43.82 -19.66
C ALA A 195 -0.39 -42.43 -20.31
N ALA A 196 0.70 -41.65 -20.28
CA ALA A 196 0.76 -40.39 -20.99
C ALA A 196 0.86 -40.60 -22.51
N VAL A 197 0.02 -39.89 -23.28
CA VAL A 197 0.16 -39.72 -24.72
C VAL A 197 0.19 -38.22 -24.99
N VAL A 198 1.23 -37.75 -25.67
CA VAL A 198 1.39 -36.34 -26.06
C VAL A 198 1.28 -36.24 -27.57
N ASN A 199 0.25 -35.54 -28.05
CA ASN A 199 0.16 -35.05 -29.43
C ASN A 199 0.21 -33.52 -29.38
N VAL A 200 1.13 -32.92 -30.16
CA VAL A 200 1.22 -31.46 -30.33
C VAL A 200 0.82 -31.12 -31.76
N THR A 201 -0.18 -30.26 -31.90
CA THR A 201 -0.58 -29.67 -33.18
C THR A 201 -0.30 -28.17 -33.13
N VAL A 202 0.45 -27.64 -34.10
CA VAL A 202 0.75 -26.21 -34.21
C VAL A 202 -0.07 -25.62 -35.35
N TRP A 203 -0.76 -24.51 -35.09
CA TRP A 203 -1.40 -23.67 -36.10
C TRP A 203 -0.58 -22.40 -36.34
N LEU A 204 -0.60 -21.90 -37.58
CA LEU A 204 -0.04 -20.61 -37.97
C LEU A 204 -1.16 -19.65 -38.39
N PRO A 205 -1.00 -18.32 -38.21
CA PRO A 205 -2.03 -17.34 -38.60
C PRO A 205 -2.21 -17.27 -40.12
N ALA A 206 -3.44 -16.99 -40.56
CA ALA A 206 -3.74 -16.79 -41.97
C ALA A 206 -3.12 -15.48 -42.50
N GLY A 207 -2.30 -15.58 -43.56
CA GLY A 207 -1.95 -14.44 -44.43
C GLY A 207 -0.47 -14.06 -44.59
N GLY A 208 0.45 -14.62 -43.79
CA GLY A 208 1.89 -14.31 -43.90
C GLY A 208 2.62 -15.07 -45.01
N GLN A 209 3.37 -14.38 -45.88
CA GLN A 209 4.29 -15.04 -46.83
C GLN A 209 5.55 -15.59 -46.14
N LEU A 210 6.02 -16.76 -46.60
CA LEU A 210 7.19 -17.45 -46.07
C LEU A 210 8.52 -16.75 -46.44
N PRO A 211 9.53 -16.74 -45.55
CA PRO A 211 10.90 -16.37 -45.91
C PRO A 211 11.57 -17.42 -46.80
N THR A 212 12.51 -17.00 -47.65
CA THR A 212 13.02 -17.80 -48.78
C THR A 212 14.30 -18.61 -48.53
N SER A 213 14.97 -18.45 -47.38
CA SER A 213 16.06 -19.34 -46.93
C SER A 213 16.36 -19.21 -45.43
N THR A 214 16.81 -20.31 -44.82
CA THR A 214 17.32 -20.37 -43.44
C THR A 214 18.65 -21.13 -43.42
N GLY A 215 19.59 -20.72 -42.56
CA GLY A 215 20.90 -21.34 -42.42
C GLY A 215 21.57 -21.00 -41.08
N TYR A 216 22.68 -21.67 -40.79
CA TYR A 216 23.48 -21.49 -39.58
C TYR A 216 24.98 -21.59 -39.87
N VAL A 217 25.79 -21.05 -38.97
CA VAL A 217 27.26 -21.12 -38.98
C VAL A 217 27.74 -21.82 -37.71
N LEU A 218 28.71 -22.72 -37.88
CA LEU A 218 29.45 -23.36 -36.79
C LEU A 218 30.72 -22.58 -36.47
N ALA A 219 31.21 -22.67 -35.23
CA ALA A 219 32.41 -21.97 -34.74
C ALA A 219 33.73 -22.29 -35.47
N ASP A 220 33.72 -23.23 -36.44
CA ASP A 220 34.84 -23.52 -37.35
C ASP A 220 34.68 -22.89 -38.75
N GLY A 221 33.72 -21.97 -38.91
CA GLY A 221 33.48 -21.20 -40.13
C GLY A 221 32.64 -21.89 -41.20
N ARG A 222 32.11 -23.10 -40.93
CA ARG A 222 31.26 -23.82 -41.91
C ARG A 222 29.82 -23.29 -41.93
N THR A 223 29.35 -22.92 -43.12
CA THR A 223 27.99 -22.48 -43.42
C THR A 223 27.12 -23.62 -43.95
N PHE A 224 25.88 -23.73 -43.49
CA PHE A 224 24.86 -24.60 -44.08
C PHE A 224 23.61 -23.80 -44.46
N SER A 225 22.99 -24.13 -45.60
CA SER A 225 21.78 -23.46 -46.09
C SER A 225 20.77 -24.46 -46.63
N LEU A 226 19.52 -24.35 -46.18
CA LEU A 226 18.41 -25.14 -46.70
C LEU A 226 17.79 -24.45 -47.92
N ARG A 227 17.61 -25.20 -49.02
CA ARG A 227 16.74 -24.80 -50.14
C ARG A 227 15.45 -25.62 -50.08
N PRO A 228 14.26 -25.02 -50.25
CA PRO A 228 13.02 -25.79 -50.27
C PRO A 228 12.98 -26.76 -51.46
N GLY A 229 12.75 -28.04 -51.19
CA GLY A 229 12.46 -29.03 -52.23
C GLY A 229 11.05 -28.81 -52.79
N GLN A 230 10.89 -28.84 -54.12
CA GLN A 230 9.57 -28.76 -54.73
C GLN A 230 8.85 -30.11 -54.63
N GLY A 231 7.91 -30.27 -53.67
CA GLY A 231 7.10 -31.49 -53.61
C GLY A 231 6.22 -31.67 -52.37
N ARG A 232 5.02 -31.07 -52.39
CA ARG A 232 3.87 -31.28 -51.48
C ARG A 232 4.03 -30.84 -50.01
N PRO A 233 2.97 -30.28 -49.37
CA PRO A 233 2.93 -30.06 -47.93
C PRO A 233 2.70 -31.39 -47.19
N HIS A 234 3.02 -31.41 -45.89
CA HIS A 234 2.99 -32.57 -44.97
C HIS A 234 4.16 -33.58 -45.10
N ALA A 235 5.37 -33.12 -44.80
CA ALA A 235 6.41 -33.95 -44.15
C ALA A 235 7.33 -33.04 -43.31
N ALA A 236 7.77 -33.52 -42.15
CA ALA A 236 8.67 -32.78 -41.27
C ALA A 236 10.12 -33.22 -41.48
N ASP A 237 10.88 -32.46 -42.28
CA ASP A 237 12.34 -32.60 -42.35
C ASP A 237 13.01 -31.80 -41.21
N GLY A 238 12.84 -32.30 -39.98
CA GLY A 238 13.52 -31.79 -38.81
C GLY A 238 14.98 -32.26 -38.74
N ILE A 239 15.93 -31.33 -38.73
CA ILE A 239 17.35 -31.65 -38.51
C ILE A 239 17.53 -32.13 -37.06
N ARG A 240 17.92 -33.40 -36.87
CA ARG A 240 18.38 -33.90 -35.56
C ARG A 240 19.84 -33.49 -35.35
N LEU A 241 20.06 -32.45 -34.57
CA LEU A 241 21.37 -32.16 -33.97
C LEU A 241 21.54 -33.02 -32.71
N ASN A 242 22.74 -33.58 -32.50
CA ASN A 242 23.09 -34.20 -31.22
C ASN A 242 23.62 -33.15 -30.22
N GLU A 243 23.69 -33.51 -28.94
CA GLU A 243 24.07 -32.60 -27.84
C GLU A 243 25.43 -31.90 -28.06
N LYS A 244 26.38 -32.56 -28.74
CA LYS A 244 27.67 -31.96 -29.09
C LYS A 244 27.60 -30.94 -30.24
N GLN A 245 26.63 -31.08 -31.14
CA GLN A 245 26.41 -30.16 -32.26
C GLN A 245 25.60 -28.92 -31.83
N ALA A 246 24.62 -29.11 -30.92
CA ALA A 246 23.84 -28.00 -30.36
C ALA A 246 24.73 -27.01 -29.59
N ALA A 247 25.77 -27.51 -28.91
CA ALA A 247 26.73 -26.70 -28.14
C ALA A 247 27.73 -25.88 -28.98
N GLN A 248 27.63 -25.87 -30.31
CA GLN A 248 28.59 -25.20 -31.22
C GLN A 248 27.93 -24.23 -32.23
N VAL A 249 26.66 -23.85 -31.99
CA VAL A 249 25.92 -22.90 -32.82
C VAL A 249 26.20 -21.48 -32.32
N GLU A 250 26.89 -20.67 -33.13
CA GLU A 250 27.39 -19.36 -32.71
C GLU A 250 26.49 -18.20 -33.18
N SER A 251 25.76 -18.37 -34.29
CA SER A 251 24.71 -17.43 -34.72
C SER A 251 23.71 -18.05 -35.70
N VAL A 252 22.51 -17.45 -35.75
CA VAL A 252 21.44 -17.74 -36.73
C VAL A 252 21.04 -16.42 -37.39
N PHE A 253 20.81 -16.43 -38.70
CA PHE A 253 20.49 -15.22 -39.47
C PHE A 253 19.28 -15.42 -40.39
N VAL A 254 18.52 -14.33 -40.58
CA VAL A 254 17.39 -14.24 -41.50
C VAL A 254 17.53 -12.95 -42.29
N THR A 255 17.67 -13.04 -43.62
CA THR A 255 17.69 -11.88 -44.51
C THR A 255 16.30 -11.63 -45.10
N ARG A 256 15.83 -10.38 -45.02
CA ARG A 256 14.72 -9.87 -45.83
C ARG A 256 15.25 -9.00 -46.96
N THR A 257 14.61 -9.08 -48.11
CA THR A 257 14.87 -8.26 -49.30
C THR A 257 14.14 -6.91 -49.21
N ASN A 258 14.89 -5.83 -49.47
CA ASN A 258 14.45 -4.46 -49.78
C ASN A 258 13.91 -3.58 -48.63
N GLY A 259 14.65 -2.52 -48.30
CA GLY A 259 14.19 -1.40 -47.46
C GLY A 259 15.35 -0.62 -46.81
N SER A 260 15.41 0.70 -47.01
CA SER A 260 16.54 1.56 -46.62
C SER A 260 16.80 1.63 -45.10
N PRO A 261 18.06 1.89 -44.66
CA PRO A 261 18.38 2.05 -43.24
C PRO A 261 17.77 3.33 -42.65
N TYR A 262 17.05 3.20 -41.53
CA TYR A 262 16.60 4.33 -40.73
C TYR A 262 17.68 4.68 -39.70
N GLN A 263 18.14 5.93 -39.70
CA GLN A 263 19.14 6.40 -38.74
C GLN A 263 18.43 6.88 -37.46
N VAL A 264 18.48 6.10 -36.39
CA VAL A 264 17.94 6.49 -35.08
C VAL A 264 18.99 7.33 -34.36
N LEU A 265 18.63 8.58 -34.04
CA LEU A 265 19.47 9.45 -33.22
C LEU A 265 19.49 8.94 -31.76
N PRO A 266 20.66 8.94 -31.09
CA PRO A 266 20.78 8.42 -29.73
C PRO A 266 20.29 9.45 -28.69
N ASN A 267 18.98 9.53 -28.47
CA ASN A 267 18.43 10.17 -27.27
C ASN A 267 18.45 9.22 -26.08
N ALA A 268 18.66 9.79 -24.89
CA ALA A 268 19.01 9.05 -23.68
C ALA A 268 17.92 8.08 -23.20
N LYS A 269 18.36 6.88 -22.78
CA LYS A 269 17.73 5.92 -21.84
C LYS A 269 16.22 6.08 -21.56
N GLN A 270 15.37 6.05 -22.58
CA GLN A 270 13.96 5.69 -22.33
C GLN A 270 13.82 4.16 -22.40
N PRO A 271 13.09 3.53 -21.46
CA PRO A 271 12.78 2.11 -21.55
C PRO A 271 12.01 1.84 -22.86
N LYS A 272 12.27 0.70 -23.49
CA LYS A 272 11.68 0.37 -24.81
C LYS A 272 10.14 0.35 -24.70
N PRO A 273 9.38 0.80 -25.73
CA PRO A 273 8.05 1.41 -25.50
C PRO A 273 6.89 0.45 -25.16
N PHE A 274 7.13 -0.81 -24.83
CA PHE A 274 6.11 -1.86 -24.81
C PHE A 274 6.35 -2.85 -23.66
N LEU A 275 5.75 -2.61 -22.47
CA LEU A 275 5.95 -3.43 -21.26
C LEU A 275 4.81 -4.43 -21.02
N ASN A 276 4.37 -5.08 -22.10
CA ASN A 276 3.26 -6.01 -22.14
C ASN A 276 3.66 -7.44 -22.55
N THR A 277 4.94 -7.81 -22.44
CA THR A 277 5.41 -9.18 -22.70
C THR A 277 5.95 -9.82 -21.43
N ALA A 278 5.39 -10.95 -21.02
CA ALA A 278 5.84 -11.70 -19.86
C ALA A 278 6.06 -13.17 -20.19
N VAL A 279 7.00 -13.80 -19.50
CA VAL A 279 7.19 -15.26 -19.46
C VAL A 279 6.65 -15.78 -18.15
N ILE A 280 5.71 -16.73 -18.24
CA ILE A 280 5.26 -17.54 -17.12
C ILE A 280 5.88 -18.92 -17.29
N ALA A 281 6.59 -19.40 -16.27
CA ALA A 281 7.06 -20.77 -16.20
C ALA A 281 6.53 -21.43 -14.91
N CYS A 282 6.14 -22.71 -14.97
CA CYS A 282 5.80 -23.45 -13.76
C CYS A 282 6.27 -24.92 -13.79
N ARG A 283 6.37 -25.53 -12.60
CA ARG A 283 6.82 -26.91 -12.41
C ARG A 283 6.20 -27.49 -11.13
N LEU A 284 5.74 -28.75 -11.17
CA LEU A 284 5.44 -29.50 -9.94
C LEU A 284 6.66 -30.28 -9.44
N MET A 285 6.80 -30.34 -8.12
CA MET A 285 7.81 -31.12 -7.41
C MET A 285 7.22 -31.73 -6.14
N TRP A 286 7.62 -32.94 -5.80
CA TRP A 286 7.30 -33.55 -4.49
C TRP A 286 8.08 -32.89 -3.35
N ASP A 287 7.61 -33.05 -2.11
CA ASP A 287 8.34 -32.66 -0.89
C ASP A 287 9.77 -33.20 -0.81
N ASN A 288 10.00 -34.42 -1.32
CA ASN A 288 11.30 -35.08 -1.41
C ASN A 288 12.21 -34.56 -2.55
N GLY A 289 11.75 -33.58 -3.35
CA GLY A 289 12.51 -32.95 -4.42
C GLY A 289 12.40 -33.62 -5.80
N THR A 290 11.67 -34.74 -5.91
CA THR A 290 11.46 -35.40 -7.21
C THR A 290 10.52 -34.58 -8.10
N SER A 291 10.92 -34.33 -9.35
CA SER A 291 10.08 -33.62 -10.33
C SER A 291 8.85 -34.44 -10.68
N LEU A 292 7.68 -33.79 -10.70
CA LEU A 292 6.43 -34.38 -11.19
C LEU A 292 6.18 -34.07 -12.66
N THR A 293 6.59 -32.89 -13.10
CA THR A 293 6.50 -32.44 -14.51
C THR A 293 7.85 -31.90 -14.97
N PRO A 294 8.09 -31.79 -16.30
CA PRO A 294 9.00 -30.81 -16.85
C PRO A 294 8.59 -29.38 -16.45
N ALA A 295 9.48 -28.41 -16.61
CA ALA A 295 9.08 -27.00 -16.57
C ALA A 295 8.21 -26.70 -17.81
N ALA A 296 6.98 -26.24 -17.59
CA ALA A 296 6.12 -25.74 -18.63
C ALA A 296 6.28 -24.23 -18.71
N VAL A 297 6.52 -23.69 -19.91
CA VAL A 297 6.88 -22.29 -20.16
C VAL A 297 5.96 -21.74 -21.23
N ALA A 298 5.53 -20.49 -21.07
CA ALA A 298 4.81 -19.77 -22.09
C ALA A 298 5.08 -18.27 -22.03
N ILE A 299 4.90 -17.62 -23.17
CA ILE A 299 4.93 -16.17 -23.33
C ILE A 299 3.49 -15.68 -23.39
N ASN A 300 3.18 -14.59 -22.69
CA ASN A 300 1.90 -13.91 -22.84
C ASN A 300 1.79 -13.26 -24.24
N GLN A 301 1.26 -14.03 -25.20
CA GLN A 301 0.49 -13.51 -26.33
C GLN A 301 -1.01 -13.90 -26.21
N ASP A 302 -1.32 -14.93 -25.41
CA ASP A 302 -2.65 -15.39 -25.06
C ASP A 302 -2.63 -15.96 -23.63
N GLN A 303 -3.77 -15.91 -22.93
CA GLN A 303 -3.95 -16.38 -21.54
C GLN A 303 -3.46 -17.84 -21.37
N VAL A 304 -2.31 -18.02 -20.71
CA VAL A 304 -1.64 -19.33 -20.67
C VAL A 304 -2.22 -20.25 -19.60
N GLU A 305 -3.30 -20.95 -19.97
CA GLU A 305 -3.90 -22.02 -19.19
C GLU A 305 -3.03 -23.29 -19.22
N LEU A 306 -1.96 -23.30 -18.43
CA LEU A 306 -1.26 -24.53 -18.07
C LEU A 306 -2.20 -25.37 -17.19
N SER A 307 -2.38 -26.65 -17.52
CA SER A 307 -3.23 -27.60 -16.79
C SER A 307 -2.39 -28.75 -16.27
N ILE A 308 -2.47 -29.00 -14.97
CA ILE A 308 -1.59 -29.95 -14.27
C ILE A 308 -2.42 -30.97 -13.50
N LEU A 309 -2.16 -32.25 -13.75
CA LEU A 309 -2.86 -33.39 -13.15
C LEU A 309 -2.26 -33.78 -11.78
N ALA A 310 -2.99 -33.55 -10.69
CA ALA A 310 -2.51 -33.91 -9.35
C ALA A 310 -2.60 -35.44 -9.08
N PRO A 311 -1.55 -36.06 -8.53
CA PRO A 311 -1.54 -37.49 -8.16
C PRO A 311 -2.40 -37.79 -6.91
N THR A 312 -3.04 -38.96 -6.91
CA THR A 312 -4.05 -39.38 -5.92
C THR A 312 -3.51 -39.95 -4.59
N ASN A 313 -2.21 -39.87 -4.34
CA ASN A 313 -1.57 -40.39 -3.13
C ASN A 313 -1.16 -39.23 -2.22
N GLY A 314 -1.74 -39.17 -1.01
CA GLY A 314 -1.52 -38.11 -0.04
C GLY A 314 -0.06 -37.90 0.39
N GLN A 315 0.62 -37.00 -0.30
CA GLN A 315 1.94 -36.44 -0.08
C GLN A 315 1.89 -34.95 -0.45
N ARG A 316 2.72 -34.12 0.18
CA ARG A 316 2.79 -32.68 -0.10
C ARG A 316 3.46 -32.45 -1.46
N ILE A 317 2.85 -31.58 -2.27
CA ILE A 317 3.37 -31.16 -3.58
C ILE A 317 3.70 -29.68 -3.53
N PHE A 318 4.83 -29.27 -4.11
CA PHE A 318 5.14 -27.88 -4.39
C PHE A 318 4.83 -27.56 -5.86
N LEU A 319 3.96 -26.59 -6.06
CA LEU A 319 3.82 -25.85 -7.31
C LEU A 319 4.81 -24.69 -7.30
N LEU A 320 5.78 -24.73 -8.20
CA LEU A 320 6.77 -23.67 -8.43
C LEU A 320 6.29 -22.82 -9.61
N THR A 321 6.19 -21.51 -9.44
CA THR A 321 5.76 -20.56 -10.49
C THR A 321 6.73 -19.39 -10.56
N TYR A 322 7.30 -19.13 -11.74
CA TYR A 322 8.22 -18.03 -12.00
C TYR A 322 7.65 -17.10 -13.07
N VAL A 323 7.70 -15.78 -12.85
CA VAL A 323 7.07 -14.78 -13.72
C VAL A 323 8.03 -13.64 -14.07
N LEU A 324 8.60 -13.66 -15.28
CA LEU A 324 9.47 -12.60 -15.77
C LEU A 324 8.67 -11.63 -16.66
N SER A 325 8.57 -10.36 -16.27
CA SER A 325 8.15 -9.28 -17.17
C SER A 325 9.32 -8.87 -18.07
N ASN A 326 9.04 -8.21 -19.18
CA ASN A 326 10.11 -7.58 -19.95
C ASN A 326 10.68 -6.30 -19.27
N ALA A 327 10.13 -5.89 -18.12
CA ALA A 327 10.76 -4.91 -17.23
C ALA A 327 11.93 -5.55 -16.45
N ASP A 328 11.73 -6.75 -15.88
CA ASP A 328 12.80 -7.51 -15.20
C ASP A 328 13.99 -7.78 -16.14
N ALA A 329 13.70 -8.06 -17.42
CA ALA A 329 14.69 -8.36 -18.44
C ALA A 329 15.40 -7.11 -19.03
N MET A 330 15.04 -5.88 -18.63
CA MET A 330 15.63 -4.67 -19.22
C MET A 330 17.13 -4.56 -18.94
N GLY A 331 17.91 -4.41 -20.01
CA GLY A 331 19.37 -4.27 -19.94
C GLY A 331 20.14 -5.59 -19.82
N GLN A 332 19.45 -6.73 -19.64
CA GLN A 332 20.07 -8.04 -19.61
C GLN A 332 19.96 -8.71 -20.99
N ASN A 333 21.08 -9.06 -21.62
CA ASN A 333 21.13 -9.83 -22.88
C ASN A 333 20.85 -11.33 -22.60
N ILE A 334 19.72 -11.62 -21.95
CA ILE A 334 19.32 -12.95 -21.50
C ILE A 334 18.03 -13.33 -22.22
N ASP A 335 17.84 -14.62 -22.52
CA ASP A 335 16.57 -15.17 -22.98
C ASP A 335 15.62 -15.37 -21.78
N PRO A 336 14.49 -14.64 -21.71
CA PRO A 336 13.49 -14.78 -20.65
C PRO A 336 12.97 -16.21 -20.44
N GLN A 337 12.85 -17.01 -21.50
CA GLN A 337 12.42 -18.41 -21.38
C GLN A 337 13.49 -19.26 -20.70
N HIS A 338 14.75 -19.10 -21.10
CA HIS A 338 15.87 -19.81 -20.52
C HIS A 338 16.04 -19.47 -19.03
N GLU A 339 15.97 -18.19 -18.67
CA GLU A 339 16.08 -17.73 -17.28
C GLU A 339 14.97 -18.30 -16.39
N ALA A 340 13.70 -18.14 -16.80
CA ALA A 340 12.56 -18.66 -16.05
C ALA A 340 12.62 -20.19 -15.90
N THR A 341 13.06 -20.90 -16.94
CA THR A 341 13.29 -22.35 -16.91
C THR A 341 14.39 -22.73 -15.90
N LEU A 342 15.53 -22.05 -15.95
CA LEU A 342 16.67 -22.31 -15.08
C LEU A 342 16.32 -22.03 -13.61
N ALA A 343 15.62 -20.93 -13.33
CA ALA A 343 15.17 -20.56 -11.99
C ALA A 343 14.31 -21.66 -11.33
N LEU A 344 13.47 -22.37 -12.10
CA LEU A 344 12.67 -23.51 -11.64
C LEU A 344 13.47 -24.82 -11.50
N HIS A 345 14.49 -25.04 -12.33
CA HIS A 345 15.36 -26.22 -12.24
C HIS A 345 16.30 -26.18 -11.03
N LEU A 346 16.74 -24.99 -10.64
CA LEU A 346 17.57 -24.77 -9.45
C LEU A 346 16.82 -24.98 -8.12
N GLN A 347 15.48 -25.14 -8.16
CA GLN A 347 14.71 -25.39 -6.94
C GLN A 347 14.80 -26.83 -6.44
N THR A 348 15.00 -26.93 -5.13
CA THR A 348 15.08 -28.16 -4.33
C THR A 348 14.32 -27.95 -3.02
N PRO A 349 13.97 -28.99 -2.26
CA PRO A 349 13.30 -28.83 -0.97
C PRO A 349 14.05 -27.88 -0.02
N LYS A 350 15.38 -27.88 -0.07
CA LYS A 350 16.23 -27.01 0.75
C LYS A 350 16.18 -25.53 0.32
N THR A 351 16.13 -25.23 -0.98
CA THR A 351 15.99 -23.83 -1.44
C THR A 351 14.59 -23.30 -1.17
N ILE A 352 13.59 -24.17 -1.25
CA ILE A 352 12.20 -23.91 -0.88
C ILE A 352 12.07 -23.62 0.62
N GLU A 353 12.67 -24.42 1.49
CA GLU A 353 12.72 -24.19 2.94
C GLU A 353 13.44 -22.87 3.28
N ALA A 354 14.56 -22.57 2.60
CA ALA A 354 15.25 -21.29 2.76
C ALA A 354 14.40 -20.09 2.29
N ALA A 355 13.64 -20.24 1.20
CA ALA A 355 12.69 -19.23 0.73
C ALA A 355 11.54 -19.00 1.73
N LEU A 356 10.99 -20.06 2.31
CA LEU A 356 9.95 -19.99 3.34
C LEU A 356 10.47 -19.29 4.61
N ASN A 357 11.66 -19.66 5.10
CA ASN A 357 12.27 -19.01 6.25
C ASN A 357 12.53 -17.52 5.99
N SER A 358 13.03 -17.15 4.79
CA SER A 358 13.23 -15.75 4.42
C SER A 358 11.91 -14.96 4.28
N THR A 359 10.84 -15.62 3.83
CA THR A 359 9.47 -15.05 3.81
C THR A 359 8.97 -14.82 5.24
N LEU A 360 9.20 -15.78 6.15
CA LEU A 360 8.84 -15.68 7.55
C LEU A 360 9.62 -14.57 8.26
N ASP A 361 10.94 -14.46 8.04
CA ASP A 361 11.79 -13.40 8.57
C ASP A 361 11.31 -12.01 8.09
N HIS A 362 10.93 -11.89 6.82
CA HIS A 362 10.34 -10.66 6.29
C HIS A 362 9.04 -10.29 7.03
N TRP A 363 8.10 -11.22 7.18
CA TRP A 363 6.86 -10.97 7.91
C TRP A 363 7.06 -10.77 9.42
N LEU A 364 8.05 -11.42 10.03
CA LEU A 364 8.45 -11.18 11.43
C LEU A 364 8.91 -9.74 11.61
N LEU A 365 9.84 -9.27 10.77
CA LEU A 365 10.30 -7.88 10.78
C LEU A 365 9.17 -6.90 10.47
N TYR A 366 8.27 -7.25 9.54
CA TYR A 366 7.09 -6.46 9.24
C TYR A 366 6.18 -6.35 10.49
N TRP A 367 5.68 -7.46 11.03
CA TRP A 367 4.72 -7.43 12.13
C TRP A 367 5.31 -6.97 13.47
N ASN A 368 6.64 -6.96 13.62
CA ASN A 368 7.32 -6.40 14.77
C ASN A 368 7.53 -4.87 14.69
N ALA A 369 7.25 -4.22 13.55
CA ALA A 369 7.40 -2.76 13.41
C ALA A 369 6.35 -1.96 14.21
N SER A 370 5.11 -2.46 14.28
CA SER A 370 4.01 -1.88 15.06
C SER A 370 2.86 -2.88 15.21
N SER A 371 2.10 -2.76 16.30
CA SER A 371 0.89 -3.54 16.54
C SER A 371 -0.18 -2.68 17.21
N VAL A 372 -1.45 -3.06 17.02
CA VAL A 372 -2.61 -2.47 17.71
C VAL A 372 -3.52 -3.57 18.23
N LEU A 373 -4.25 -3.30 19.31
CA LEU A 373 -5.29 -4.18 19.83
C LEU A 373 -6.46 -3.35 20.37
N TRP A 374 -7.67 -3.70 19.92
CA TRP A 374 -8.92 -3.24 20.47
C TRP A 374 -9.63 -4.46 21.06
N ASN A 375 -9.68 -4.57 22.39
CA ASN A 375 -10.02 -5.84 23.05
C ASN A 375 -11.40 -6.40 22.62
N ASP A 376 -12.37 -5.51 22.43
CA ASP A 376 -13.76 -5.86 22.17
C ASP A 376 -14.21 -5.47 20.74
N ASP A 377 -13.27 -5.22 19.82
CA ASP A 377 -13.55 -4.87 18.43
C ASP A 377 -12.61 -5.60 17.43
N PRO A 378 -12.92 -6.88 17.12
CA PRO A 378 -12.15 -7.65 16.14
C PRO A 378 -12.34 -7.14 14.70
N LEU A 379 -13.39 -6.37 14.41
CA LEU A 379 -13.63 -5.81 13.07
C LEU A 379 -12.69 -4.64 12.79
N THR A 380 -12.60 -3.68 13.72
CA THR A 380 -11.65 -2.55 13.62
C THR A 380 -10.21 -3.04 13.69
N THR A 381 -9.91 -4.00 14.58
CA THR A 381 -8.60 -4.65 14.65
C THR A 381 -8.26 -5.37 13.34
N GLY A 382 -9.19 -6.19 12.83
CA GLY A 382 -9.03 -6.96 11.60
C GLY A 382 -8.80 -6.06 10.39
N TYR A 383 -9.55 -4.97 10.22
CA TYR A 383 -9.34 -4.03 9.12
C TYR A 383 -7.95 -3.37 9.17
N TRP A 384 -7.42 -3.03 10.35
CA TRP A 384 -6.05 -2.47 10.46
C TRP A 384 -5.02 -3.49 9.97
N TYR A 385 -5.06 -4.73 10.48
CA TYR A 385 -4.11 -5.77 10.05
C TYR A 385 -4.30 -6.17 8.58
N GLY A 386 -5.53 -6.27 8.09
CA GLY A 386 -5.84 -6.53 6.68
C GLY A 386 -5.28 -5.44 5.76
N SER A 387 -5.45 -4.17 6.12
CA SER A 387 -4.92 -3.05 5.35
C SER A 387 -3.38 -3.05 5.31
N GLN A 388 -2.74 -3.31 6.45
CA GLN A 388 -1.29 -3.46 6.54
C GLN A 388 -0.76 -4.66 5.73
N TYR A 389 -1.49 -5.77 5.74
CA TYR A 389 -1.14 -6.98 5.00
C TYR A 389 -1.20 -6.71 3.49
N ILE A 390 -2.33 -6.17 2.99
CA ILE A 390 -2.51 -5.81 1.58
C ILE A 390 -1.41 -4.84 1.13
N LEU A 391 -1.14 -3.78 1.90
CA LEU A 391 -0.07 -2.82 1.58
C LEU A 391 1.32 -3.50 1.46
N GLY A 392 1.63 -4.44 2.35
CA GLY A 392 2.88 -5.23 2.30
C GLY A 392 2.95 -6.24 1.14
N LEU A 393 1.79 -6.72 0.64
CA LEU A 393 1.73 -7.56 -0.57
C LEU A 393 1.98 -6.77 -1.85
N ILE A 394 1.55 -5.51 -1.91
CA ILE A 394 1.54 -4.71 -3.15
C ILE A 394 2.67 -3.68 -3.26
N SER A 395 3.32 -3.29 -2.17
CA SER A 395 4.38 -2.27 -2.18
C SER A 395 5.59 -2.64 -1.33
N ARG A 396 6.74 -2.80 -2.00
CA ARG A 396 8.06 -2.97 -1.37
C ARG A 396 9.11 -2.24 -2.19
N LYS A 397 10.05 -1.60 -1.51
CA LYS A 397 11.25 -0.98 -2.09
C LYS A 397 11.91 -1.88 -3.15
N GLY A 398 12.23 -1.30 -4.30
CA GLY A 398 12.81 -2.02 -5.44
C GLY A 398 11.78 -2.75 -6.33
N ALA A 399 10.48 -2.56 -6.11
CA ALA A 399 9.41 -2.90 -7.03
C ALA A 399 8.75 -1.62 -7.57
N VAL A 400 8.01 -1.72 -8.68
CA VAL A 400 7.17 -0.63 -9.20
C VAL A 400 5.98 -0.41 -8.25
N ALA A 401 5.52 0.83 -8.12
CA ALA A 401 4.38 1.16 -7.28
C ALA A 401 3.09 0.48 -7.76
N PRO A 402 2.19 0.10 -6.85
CA PRO A 402 0.87 -0.41 -7.21
C PRO A 402 0.01 0.68 -7.84
N GLY A 403 -0.62 0.37 -8.98
CA GLY A 403 -1.69 1.18 -9.55
C GLY A 403 -2.98 1.11 -8.72
N LEU A 404 -4.06 1.74 -9.19
CA LEU A 404 -5.36 1.82 -8.50
C LEU A 404 -5.86 0.50 -7.87
N PHE A 405 -5.59 -0.66 -8.48
CA PHE A 405 -6.09 -1.96 -8.01
C PHE A 405 -5.01 -2.87 -7.38
N GLY A 406 -3.81 -2.35 -7.15
CA GLY A 406 -2.68 -3.13 -6.63
C GLY A 406 -2.22 -4.22 -7.60
N SER A 407 -1.58 -5.26 -7.06
CA SER A 407 -1.10 -6.41 -7.83
C SER A 407 -2.12 -7.56 -7.93
N PHE A 408 -3.43 -7.29 -7.88
CA PHE A 408 -4.49 -8.32 -7.79
C PHE A 408 -5.43 -8.34 -8.99
N ILE A 409 -4.88 -7.99 -10.15
CA ILE A 409 -5.63 -7.75 -11.37
C ILE A 409 -5.93 -9.05 -12.11
N THR A 410 -7.19 -9.20 -12.51
CA THR A 410 -7.74 -10.38 -13.19
C THR A 410 -8.38 -10.06 -14.54
N THR A 411 -8.22 -8.82 -15.01
CA THR A 411 -8.78 -8.30 -16.27
C THR A 411 -7.92 -7.15 -16.82
N ASP A 412 -7.84 -7.03 -18.14
CA ASP A 412 -7.16 -5.91 -18.82
C ASP A 412 -8.02 -4.64 -18.93
N GLY A 413 -9.33 -4.75 -18.66
CA GLY A 413 -10.30 -3.65 -18.76
C GLY A 413 -10.49 -2.91 -17.44
N LEU A 414 -9.42 -2.33 -16.88
CA LEU A 414 -9.48 -1.62 -15.60
C LEU A 414 -10.08 -0.21 -15.73
N PRO A 415 -10.93 0.22 -14.78
CA PRO A 415 -11.31 1.64 -14.64
C PRO A 415 -10.07 2.54 -14.57
N PHE A 416 -10.12 3.69 -15.24
CA PHE A 416 -9.02 4.67 -15.30
C PHE A 416 -7.67 4.07 -15.77
N GLY A 417 -7.68 2.96 -16.53
CA GLY A 417 -6.47 2.24 -16.93
C GLY A 417 -5.72 1.55 -15.77
N GLY A 418 -6.28 1.56 -14.55
CA GLY A 418 -5.58 1.12 -13.35
C GLY A 418 -4.37 1.99 -13.00
N ASP A 419 -4.35 3.26 -13.42
CA ASP A 419 -3.16 4.12 -13.40
C ASP A 419 -2.80 4.72 -12.03
N PHE A 420 -1.91 5.72 -12.03
CA PHE A 420 -1.61 6.51 -10.84
C PHE A 420 -2.37 7.84 -10.88
N THR A 421 -3.61 7.82 -10.39
CA THR A 421 -4.45 9.02 -10.28
C THR A 421 -4.00 9.88 -9.08
N LEU A 422 -3.55 11.11 -9.35
CA LEU A 422 -2.84 11.97 -8.39
C LEU A 422 -3.74 12.96 -7.63
N ASN A 423 -5.06 12.93 -7.82
CA ASN A 423 -5.97 13.84 -7.11
C ASN A 423 -6.58 13.24 -5.82
N TYR A 424 -6.28 11.98 -5.49
CA TYR A 424 -6.14 11.41 -4.12
C TYR A 424 -5.74 9.92 -4.12
N ASN A 425 -6.13 9.15 -5.16
CA ASN A 425 -6.15 7.69 -5.08
C ASN A 425 -4.74 7.08 -4.93
N PHE A 426 -3.74 7.62 -5.62
CA PHE A 426 -2.37 7.11 -5.52
C PHE A 426 -1.71 7.48 -4.18
N GLN A 427 -2.10 8.61 -3.57
CA GLN A 427 -1.61 9.04 -2.26
C GLN A 427 -2.24 8.27 -1.09
N ALA A 428 -3.55 7.98 -1.18
CA ALA A 428 -4.35 7.47 -0.07
C ALA A 428 -3.83 6.19 0.61
N PRO A 429 -3.35 5.14 -0.10
CA PRO A 429 -2.79 3.94 0.52
C PRO A 429 -1.63 4.23 1.49
N TYR A 430 -0.94 5.36 1.30
CA TYR A 430 0.26 5.72 2.05
C TYR A 430 0.02 6.73 3.17
N TYR A 431 -1.18 7.31 3.31
CA TYR A 431 -1.48 8.36 4.30
C TYR A 431 -1.03 7.99 5.72
N ALA A 432 -1.24 6.74 6.12
CA ALA A 432 -0.95 6.23 7.45
C ALA A 432 0.24 5.24 7.50
N ALA A 433 0.94 5.03 6.37
CA ALA A 433 2.15 4.20 6.35
C ALA A 433 3.23 4.76 7.28
N ALA A 434 3.41 6.08 7.30
CA ALA A 434 4.35 6.73 8.21
C ALA A 434 3.97 6.52 9.68
N SER A 435 2.73 6.82 10.09
CA SER A 435 2.30 6.70 11.49
C SER A 435 2.22 5.25 11.99
N SER A 436 2.01 4.27 11.10
CA SER A 436 2.14 2.83 11.42
C SER A 436 3.57 2.29 11.37
N ASN A 437 4.60 3.14 11.32
CA ASN A 437 6.01 2.74 11.28
C ASN A 437 6.38 1.88 10.04
N ARG A 438 5.80 2.18 8.87
CA ARG A 438 5.97 1.46 7.59
C ARG A 438 6.80 2.22 6.55
N LEU A 439 7.78 3.03 6.95
CA LEU A 439 8.46 3.98 6.07
C LEU A 439 9.01 3.39 4.76
N GLU A 440 9.47 2.12 4.75
CA GLU A 440 10.02 1.48 3.55
C GLU A 440 8.95 1.06 2.51
N VAL A 441 7.67 0.89 2.88
CA VAL A 441 6.60 0.55 1.91
C VAL A 441 6.21 1.75 1.03
N MET A 442 6.64 2.95 1.41
CA MET A 442 6.40 4.20 0.67
C MET A 442 7.41 4.40 -0.47
N ALA A 443 8.50 3.62 -0.50
CA ALA A 443 9.58 3.82 -1.48
C ALA A 443 9.13 3.78 -2.95
N PRO A 444 8.33 2.80 -3.41
CA PRO A 444 7.87 2.75 -4.80
C PRO A 444 7.06 3.98 -5.23
N PHE A 445 6.25 4.55 -4.33
CA PHE A 445 5.53 5.79 -4.60
C PHE A 445 6.50 6.94 -4.90
N PHE A 446 7.59 7.06 -4.13
CA PHE A 446 8.60 8.09 -4.37
C PHE A 446 9.32 7.90 -5.71
N ASP A 447 9.66 6.66 -6.07
CA ASP A 447 10.30 6.34 -7.36
C ASP A 447 9.43 6.82 -8.54
N VAL A 448 8.14 6.48 -8.55
CA VAL A 448 7.19 6.89 -9.60
C VAL A 448 7.03 8.40 -9.67
N ILE A 449 6.84 9.06 -8.52
CA ILE A 449 6.67 10.52 -8.49
C ILE A 449 7.95 11.22 -8.97
N ILE A 450 9.13 10.75 -8.57
CA ILE A 450 10.39 11.37 -9.02
C ILE A 450 10.66 11.11 -10.50
N ASP A 451 10.32 9.93 -11.03
CA ASP A 451 10.53 9.62 -12.45
C ASP A 451 9.70 10.46 -13.42
N TYR A 452 8.63 11.10 -12.95
CA TYR A 452 7.84 12.03 -13.75
C TYR A 452 8.40 13.48 -13.75
N MET A 453 9.38 13.81 -12.89
CA MET A 453 9.82 15.20 -12.65
C MET A 453 10.19 15.95 -13.93
N ALA A 454 10.96 15.37 -14.84
CA ALA A 454 11.40 16.05 -16.06
C ALA A 454 10.23 16.48 -16.98
N LYS A 455 9.12 15.72 -16.97
CA LYS A 455 7.88 16.13 -17.67
C LYS A 455 7.09 17.19 -16.90
N GLY A 456 7.11 17.13 -15.58
CA GLY A 456 6.47 18.15 -14.76
C GLY A 456 7.21 19.50 -14.74
N GLU A 457 8.53 19.47 -14.90
CA GLU A 457 9.37 20.64 -15.14
C GLU A 457 8.99 21.28 -16.49
N GLN A 458 8.83 20.48 -17.55
CA GLN A 458 8.31 20.97 -18.83
C GLN A 458 6.87 21.51 -18.71
N MET A 459 5.98 20.82 -18.00
CA MET A 459 4.58 21.21 -17.86
C MET A 459 4.41 22.54 -17.09
N ALA A 460 5.26 22.81 -16.10
CA ALA A 460 5.27 24.08 -15.38
C ALA A 460 5.64 25.28 -16.29
N ASP A 461 6.61 25.09 -17.18
CA ASP A 461 7.03 26.13 -18.14
C ASP A 461 6.01 26.28 -19.29
N ASP A 462 5.65 25.19 -19.98
CA ASP A 462 4.78 25.21 -21.18
C ASP A 462 3.38 25.78 -20.90
N TYR A 463 2.78 25.52 -19.73
CA TYR A 463 1.42 25.94 -19.41
C TYR A 463 1.31 27.19 -18.52
N PHE A 464 2.32 27.49 -17.70
CA PHE A 464 2.25 28.56 -16.70
C PHE A 464 3.41 29.57 -16.77
N GLY A 465 4.47 29.27 -17.54
CA GLY A 465 5.69 30.08 -17.56
C GLY A 465 6.39 30.14 -16.19
N CYS A 466 6.22 29.10 -15.37
CA CYS A 466 6.77 29.02 -14.02
C CYS A 466 7.90 27.98 -13.94
N PRO A 467 8.98 28.26 -13.19
CA PRO A 467 9.96 27.23 -12.85
C PRO A 467 9.34 26.22 -11.88
N GLY A 468 10.05 25.11 -11.62
CA GLY A 468 9.63 24.11 -10.66
C GLY A 468 8.90 22.94 -11.31
N VAL A 469 7.99 22.29 -10.57
CA VAL A 469 7.35 21.02 -10.96
C VAL A 469 5.84 21.12 -10.83
N HIS A 470 5.11 20.88 -11.93
CA HIS A 470 3.65 20.76 -11.94
C HIS A 470 3.22 19.49 -12.71
N TYR A 471 2.23 18.75 -12.20
CA TYR A 471 1.84 17.42 -12.71
C TYR A 471 0.40 17.38 -13.23
N PRO A 472 0.09 16.48 -14.18
CA PRO A 472 -1.28 16.14 -14.55
C PRO A 472 -1.93 15.22 -13.49
N GLY A 473 -3.24 15.04 -13.58
CA GLY A 473 -4.00 14.20 -12.63
C GLY A 473 -3.77 12.70 -12.81
N HIS A 474 -3.14 12.28 -13.91
CA HIS A 474 -2.98 10.88 -14.30
C HIS A 474 -1.56 10.63 -14.85
N ILE A 475 -0.80 9.75 -14.20
CA ILE A 475 0.54 9.33 -14.65
C ILE A 475 0.71 7.79 -14.63
N GLY A 476 1.78 7.32 -15.27
CA GLY A 476 2.25 5.95 -15.24
C GLY A 476 3.72 5.84 -14.77
N PRO A 477 4.27 4.62 -14.67
CA PRO A 477 5.62 4.39 -14.15
C PRO A 477 6.71 4.89 -15.10
N TRP A 478 7.94 5.06 -14.60
CA TRP A 478 9.12 5.46 -15.40
C TRP A 478 8.92 6.77 -16.21
N GLY A 479 8.16 7.72 -15.66
CA GLY A 479 7.83 8.97 -16.34
C GLY A 479 6.83 8.83 -17.49
N MET A 480 6.08 7.73 -17.57
CA MET A 480 5.00 7.56 -18.55
C MET A 480 3.81 8.47 -18.24
N THR A 481 3.16 8.98 -19.28
CA THR A 481 1.86 9.65 -19.18
C THR A 481 0.81 8.61 -19.53
N SER A 482 -0.16 8.37 -18.65
CA SER A 482 -1.20 7.33 -18.84
C SER A 482 -2.34 7.82 -19.74
N THR A 483 -2.74 9.09 -19.58
CA THR A 483 -3.81 9.72 -20.36
C THR A 483 -3.48 11.18 -20.69
N ASP A 484 -4.04 11.71 -21.78
CA ASP A 484 -3.81 13.08 -22.24
C ASP A 484 -4.80 14.11 -21.62
N VAL A 485 -5.39 13.81 -20.44
CA VAL A 485 -6.41 14.67 -19.80
C VAL A 485 -5.85 15.91 -19.09
N GLY A 486 -4.52 16.00 -18.96
CA GLY A 486 -3.85 17.10 -18.25
C GLY A 486 -4.09 17.08 -16.74
N ASP A 487 -4.07 18.25 -16.11
CA ASP A 487 -4.35 18.42 -14.68
C ASP A 487 -5.84 18.61 -14.35
N MET A 488 -6.71 18.51 -15.36
CA MET A 488 -8.16 18.72 -15.22
C MET A 488 -8.55 20.04 -14.53
N GLY A 489 -7.66 21.05 -14.54
CA GLY A 489 -7.81 22.33 -13.84
C GLY A 489 -7.32 22.34 -12.38
N GLN A 490 -7.02 21.18 -11.80
CA GLN A 490 -6.55 21.03 -10.42
C GLN A 490 -5.05 21.34 -10.37
N ARG A 491 -4.65 22.50 -9.83
CA ARG A 491 -3.20 22.81 -9.72
C ARG A 491 -2.52 22.03 -8.59
N SER A 492 -3.32 21.34 -7.78
CA SER A 492 -2.90 20.66 -6.55
C SER A 492 -2.12 19.35 -6.73
N ASP A 493 -2.15 18.70 -7.88
CA ASP A 493 -1.77 17.27 -7.99
C ASP A 493 -0.30 16.98 -7.58
N ALA A 494 0.63 17.83 -8.03
CA ALA A 494 2.04 17.71 -7.63
C ALA A 494 2.26 17.98 -6.12
N VAL A 495 1.55 18.97 -5.54
CA VAL A 495 1.65 19.24 -4.11
C VAL A 495 0.90 18.21 -3.26
N PHE A 496 -0.14 17.56 -3.81
CA PHE A 496 -0.78 16.43 -3.14
C PHE A 496 0.17 15.23 -3.09
N ALA A 497 0.88 14.92 -4.18
CA ALA A 497 1.95 13.91 -4.14
C ALA A 497 3.04 14.27 -3.10
N ALA A 498 3.39 15.56 -2.98
CA ALA A 498 4.34 16.05 -1.97
C ALA A 498 3.92 15.83 -0.51
N LEU A 499 2.62 15.60 -0.19
CA LEU A 499 2.20 15.27 1.18
C LEU A 499 2.79 13.95 1.67
N ILE A 500 2.91 12.95 0.80
CA ILE A 500 3.43 11.62 1.16
C ILE A 500 4.94 11.69 1.45
N PHE A 501 5.66 12.54 0.70
CA PHE A 501 7.05 12.90 0.97
C PHE A 501 7.19 13.67 2.30
N ALA A 502 6.30 14.65 2.55
CA ALA A 502 6.28 15.43 3.77
C ALA A 502 6.00 14.56 5.00
N HIS A 503 5.03 13.63 4.94
CA HIS A 503 4.79 12.63 5.98
C HIS A 503 6.04 11.76 6.21
N ARG A 504 6.64 11.18 5.16
CA ARG A 504 7.87 10.38 5.32
C ARG A 504 8.99 11.19 5.96
N TYR A 505 9.16 12.47 5.64
CA TYR A 505 10.16 13.32 6.30
C TYR A 505 9.80 13.62 7.75
N MET A 506 8.64 14.21 8.04
CA MET A 506 8.29 14.69 9.38
C MET A 506 8.21 13.57 10.45
N TYR A 507 7.84 12.35 10.04
CA TYR A 507 7.82 11.18 10.93
C TYR A 507 9.19 10.47 11.11
N SER A 508 10.24 10.88 10.38
CA SER A 508 11.58 10.23 10.43
C SER A 508 12.75 11.17 10.67
N LEU A 509 12.59 12.45 10.31
CA LEU A 509 13.62 13.49 10.19
C LEU A 509 14.93 12.97 9.57
N ASP A 510 14.77 12.09 8.58
CA ASP A 510 15.84 11.36 7.90
C ASP A 510 16.41 12.20 6.75
N ASP A 511 17.39 13.04 7.11
CA ASP A 511 18.12 13.90 6.17
C ASP A 511 18.97 13.11 5.16
N THR A 512 19.19 11.81 5.38
CA THR A 512 19.89 10.91 4.45
C THR A 512 18.94 10.48 3.34
N TRP A 513 17.74 9.97 3.70
CA TRP A 513 16.69 9.67 2.72
C TRP A 513 16.29 10.91 1.92
N LEU A 514 16.15 12.06 2.58
CA LEU A 514 15.75 13.32 1.93
C LEU A 514 16.70 13.71 0.78
N LYS A 515 17.97 13.29 0.85
CA LYS A 515 19.04 13.59 -0.11
C LYS A 515 19.54 12.37 -0.90
N ALA A 516 18.87 11.22 -0.77
CA ALA A 516 19.20 10.02 -1.53
C ALA A 516 18.60 10.13 -2.93
N GLU A 517 19.38 9.80 -3.96
CA GLU A 517 18.88 9.68 -5.33
C GLU A 517 17.97 8.44 -5.43
N VAL A 518 16.80 8.61 -6.05
CA VAL A 518 15.79 7.55 -6.24
C VAL A 518 15.19 7.61 -7.66
N GLY A 519 14.39 6.62 -8.04
CA GLY A 519 13.87 6.46 -9.40
C GLY A 519 14.93 6.22 -10.48
N VAL A 520 14.53 6.06 -11.74
CA VAL A 520 15.43 6.04 -12.90
C VAL A 520 16.03 7.41 -13.22
N LEU A 521 15.38 8.51 -12.81
CA LEU A 521 15.92 9.87 -12.98
C LEU A 521 17.05 10.22 -12.01
N GLN A 522 17.24 9.45 -10.93
CA GLN A 522 18.29 9.69 -9.91
C GLN A 522 18.24 11.13 -9.35
N ARG A 523 17.02 11.62 -9.06
CA ARG A 523 16.78 12.88 -8.33
C ARG A 523 16.42 12.57 -6.88
N THR A 524 16.52 13.56 -6.01
CA THR A 524 16.26 13.38 -4.58
C THR A 524 14.83 13.76 -4.17
N PRO A 525 14.30 13.21 -3.06
CA PRO A 525 13.10 13.70 -2.40
C PRO A 525 13.10 15.22 -2.14
N TYR A 526 14.26 15.78 -1.81
CA TYR A 526 14.43 17.22 -1.65
C TYR A 526 14.23 17.99 -2.97
N ASP A 527 14.80 17.52 -4.09
CA ASP A 527 14.63 18.16 -5.40
C ASP A 527 13.16 18.21 -5.81
N PHE A 528 12.39 17.15 -5.55
CA PHE A 528 10.95 17.13 -5.82
C PHE A 528 10.21 18.14 -4.94
N LEU A 529 10.42 18.11 -3.62
CA LEU A 529 9.77 19.04 -2.69
C LEU A 529 10.08 20.51 -3.01
N THR A 530 11.35 20.84 -3.32
CA THR A 530 11.73 22.20 -3.71
C THR A 530 11.22 22.58 -5.09
N GLY A 531 11.21 21.65 -6.05
CA GLY A 531 10.65 21.89 -7.39
C GLY A 531 9.15 22.23 -7.33
N VAL A 532 8.37 21.50 -6.53
CA VAL A 532 6.96 21.84 -6.30
C VAL A 532 6.84 23.20 -5.60
N ALA A 533 7.68 23.50 -4.61
CA ALA A 533 7.68 24.80 -3.94
C ALA A 533 8.04 25.98 -4.86
N ASP A 534 8.97 25.81 -5.79
CA ASP A 534 9.37 26.83 -6.76
C ASP A 534 8.23 27.16 -7.75
N PHE A 535 7.47 26.15 -8.18
CA PHE A 535 6.24 26.36 -8.96
C PHE A 535 5.23 27.22 -8.18
N TRP A 536 4.93 26.85 -6.93
CA TRP A 536 3.98 27.62 -6.12
C TRP A 536 4.48 29.01 -5.71
N LEU A 537 5.78 29.21 -5.53
CA LEU A 537 6.37 30.53 -5.31
C LEU A 537 6.25 31.46 -6.53
N CYS A 538 6.17 30.90 -7.74
CA CYS A 538 5.85 31.63 -8.96
C CYS A 538 4.34 31.86 -9.13
N TYR A 539 3.53 30.83 -8.87
CA TYR A 539 2.10 30.80 -9.17
C TYR A 539 1.22 31.58 -8.17
N LEU A 540 1.60 31.60 -6.88
CA LEU A 540 0.81 32.24 -5.82
C LEU A 540 0.77 33.78 -5.95
N GLN A 541 -0.44 34.35 -5.90
CA GLN A 541 -0.61 35.81 -5.89
C GLN A 541 -0.48 36.37 -4.47
N LYS A 542 0.56 37.18 -4.26
CA LYS A 542 0.78 37.94 -3.01
C LYS A 542 -0.08 39.21 -3.00
N ASN A 543 -1.25 39.13 -2.38
CA ASN A 543 -2.18 40.24 -2.25
C ASN A 543 -1.88 41.05 -1.00
N VAL A 544 -1.45 42.30 -1.17
CA VAL A 544 -1.11 43.23 -0.07
C VAL A 544 -2.31 44.13 0.22
N THR A 545 -2.72 44.22 1.48
CA THR A 545 -3.81 45.09 1.94
C THR A 545 -3.33 46.53 2.12
N GLN A 546 -4.27 47.48 2.17
CA GLN A 546 -3.96 48.90 2.43
C GLN A 546 -3.23 49.14 3.76
N ASN A 547 -3.35 48.22 4.73
CA ASN A 547 -2.73 48.30 6.05
C ASN A 547 -1.35 47.60 6.10
N GLY A 548 -0.83 47.10 4.97
CA GLY A 548 0.49 46.47 4.86
C GLY A 548 0.55 44.99 5.24
N THR A 549 -0.56 44.37 5.67
CA THR A 549 -0.67 42.90 5.77
C THR A 549 -0.80 42.28 4.37
N TYR A 550 -0.53 40.98 4.23
CA TYR A 550 -0.67 40.29 2.94
C TYR A 550 -1.16 38.85 3.10
N THR A 551 -1.68 38.29 2.01
CA THR A 551 -1.90 36.85 1.87
C THR A 551 -1.33 36.32 0.56
N TYR A 552 -0.88 35.07 0.55
CA TYR A 552 -0.60 34.30 -0.66
C TYR A 552 -1.88 33.55 -1.08
N ASN A 553 -2.27 33.66 -2.34
CA ASN A 553 -3.54 33.15 -2.85
C ASN A 553 -3.31 32.24 -4.06
N SER A 554 -3.99 31.08 -4.08
CA SER A 554 -4.13 30.28 -5.30
C SER A 554 -5.29 30.84 -6.12
N VAL A 555 -5.08 31.03 -7.42
CA VAL A 555 -6.09 31.51 -8.38
C VAL A 555 -6.06 30.63 -9.62
N ASN A 556 -7.12 30.65 -10.44
CA ASN A 556 -7.21 29.81 -11.64
C ASN A 556 -7.00 28.30 -11.34
N ASP A 557 -7.51 27.87 -10.18
CA ASP A 557 -7.29 26.56 -9.56
C ASP A 557 -8.65 25.90 -9.26
N CYS A 558 -8.67 24.58 -9.11
CA CYS A 558 -9.89 23.79 -8.99
C CYS A 558 -9.81 22.80 -7.84
N THR A 559 -10.84 22.78 -6.99
CA THR A 559 -11.03 21.69 -6.01
C THR A 559 -11.68 20.43 -6.61
N PHE A 560 -12.40 20.58 -7.73
CA PHE A 560 -13.03 19.50 -8.49
C PHE A 560 -12.35 19.30 -9.85
N GLU A 561 -12.36 18.07 -10.35
CA GLU A 561 -11.99 17.75 -11.72
C GLU A 561 -12.81 18.55 -12.75
N LEU A 562 -12.17 18.90 -13.87
CA LEU A 562 -12.76 19.51 -15.05
C LEU A 562 -13.47 20.86 -14.80
N CYS A 563 -13.08 21.57 -13.74
CA CYS A 563 -13.45 22.95 -13.51
C CYS A 563 -12.68 23.90 -14.46
N GLY A 564 -13.24 25.08 -14.75
CA GLY A 564 -12.77 25.97 -15.82
C GLY A 564 -13.14 25.53 -17.25
N SER A 565 -13.71 24.33 -17.42
CA SER A 565 -14.18 23.82 -18.72
C SER A 565 -15.50 24.46 -19.16
N THR A 566 -15.56 24.94 -20.40
CA THR A 566 -16.80 25.44 -21.03
C THR A 566 -17.91 24.41 -21.10
N THR A 567 -17.57 23.11 -21.03
CA THR A 567 -18.52 21.99 -21.12
C THR A 567 -19.25 21.75 -19.79
N ASN A 568 -18.61 22.06 -18.66
CA ASN A 568 -19.14 21.79 -17.32
C ASN A 568 -19.71 23.03 -16.63
N GLY A 569 -19.45 24.24 -17.13
CA GLY A 569 -20.04 25.49 -16.62
C GLY A 569 -19.53 25.95 -15.26
N VAL A 570 -18.58 25.22 -14.65
CA VAL A 570 -17.90 25.60 -13.40
C VAL A 570 -16.72 26.51 -13.75
N ALA A 571 -16.70 27.72 -13.21
CA ALA A 571 -15.56 28.63 -13.37
C ALA A 571 -14.34 28.13 -12.57
N TYR A 572 -13.14 28.59 -12.91
CA TYR A 572 -11.99 28.43 -12.02
C TYR A 572 -12.25 29.11 -10.67
N ASP A 573 -11.70 28.53 -9.61
CA ASP A 573 -11.88 28.99 -8.25
C ASP A 573 -10.63 29.71 -7.70
N VAL A 574 -10.76 30.23 -6.48
CA VAL A 574 -9.75 30.95 -5.74
C VAL A 574 -9.64 30.34 -4.36
N ASN A 575 -8.42 29.98 -3.97
CA ASN A 575 -8.07 29.39 -2.69
C ASN A 575 -8.80 28.06 -2.35
N PRO A 576 -8.67 26.99 -3.17
CA PRO A 576 -9.16 25.66 -2.79
C PRO A 576 -8.61 25.20 -1.44
N THR A 577 -9.49 24.68 -0.59
CA THR A 577 -9.14 24.20 0.76
C THR A 577 -8.13 23.05 0.70
N SER A 578 -8.19 22.17 -0.32
CA SER A 578 -7.15 21.18 -0.62
C SER A 578 -5.79 21.84 -0.82
N THR A 579 -5.64 22.65 -1.87
CA THR A 579 -4.41 23.40 -2.21
C THR A 579 -3.83 24.14 -1.01
N LEU A 580 -4.66 24.94 -0.33
CA LEU A 580 -4.25 25.73 0.83
C LEU A 580 -3.73 24.87 2.00
N SER A 581 -4.31 23.69 2.21
CA SER A 581 -3.89 22.76 3.26
C SER A 581 -2.58 22.08 2.87
N PHE A 582 -2.46 21.70 1.61
CA PHE A 582 -1.31 20.96 1.11
C PHE A 582 -0.03 21.82 1.09
N LEU A 583 -0.16 23.08 0.68
CA LEU A 583 0.93 24.05 0.69
C LEU A 583 1.42 24.36 2.09
N ARG A 584 0.54 24.46 3.09
CA ARG A 584 0.94 24.64 4.49
C ARG A 584 1.84 23.51 4.96
N LEU A 585 1.49 22.26 4.67
CA LEU A 585 2.34 21.13 5.06
C LEU A 585 3.66 21.11 4.28
N LEU A 586 3.64 21.32 2.96
CA LEU A 586 4.86 21.38 2.13
C LEU A 586 5.83 22.44 2.64
N PHE A 587 5.37 23.68 2.78
CA PHE A 587 6.23 24.80 3.16
C PHE A 587 6.71 24.69 4.62
N SER A 588 5.90 24.17 5.55
CA SER A 588 6.33 23.90 6.93
C SER A 588 7.38 22.77 7.01
N THR A 589 7.23 21.76 6.16
CA THR A 589 8.20 20.65 6.03
C THR A 589 9.53 21.16 5.48
N LEU A 590 9.51 21.96 4.42
CA LEU A 590 10.71 22.59 3.86
C LEU A 590 11.36 23.56 4.84
N ALA A 591 10.58 24.36 5.58
CA ALA A 591 11.10 25.21 6.64
C ALA A 591 11.83 24.39 7.72
N THR A 592 11.26 23.26 8.13
CA THR A 592 11.89 22.31 9.07
C THR A 592 13.19 21.72 8.52
N ALA A 593 13.19 21.25 7.27
CA ALA A 593 14.36 20.69 6.61
C ALA A 593 15.50 21.72 6.49
N GLU A 594 15.17 22.97 6.14
CA GLU A 594 16.14 24.07 6.05
C GLU A 594 16.70 24.50 7.41
N GLN A 595 15.88 24.51 8.46
CA GLN A 595 16.36 24.75 9.84
C GLN A 595 17.37 23.69 10.27
N ARG A 596 17.09 22.41 9.97
CA ARG A 596 18.00 21.29 10.24
C ARG A 596 19.28 21.38 9.40
N ALA A 597 19.17 21.70 8.11
CA ALA A 597 20.32 21.93 7.24
C ALA A 597 21.19 23.10 7.74
N ALA A 598 20.58 24.19 8.21
CA ALA A 598 21.29 25.32 8.80
C ALA A 598 22.05 24.92 10.07
N ALA A 599 21.41 24.17 10.98
CA ALA A 599 22.05 23.68 12.19
C ALA A 599 23.23 22.75 11.89
N ALA A 600 23.10 21.85 10.92
CA ALA A 600 24.18 20.96 10.48
C ALA A 600 25.34 21.73 9.79
N ALA A 601 25.03 22.80 9.04
CA ALA A 601 26.02 23.62 8.35
C ALA A 601 26.73 24.64 9.27
N ALA A 602 26.17 24.97 10.44
CA ALA A 602 26.63 26.05 11.30
C ALA A 602 28.10 25.92 11.76
N THR A 603 28.62 24.69 11.87
CA THR A 603 30.01 24.40 12.23
C THR A 603 30.98 24.34 11.04
N GLN A 604 30.47 24.33 9.81
CA GLN A 604 31.24 24.08 8.58
C GLN A 604 31.27 25.30 7.64
N SER A 605 30.15 26.01 7.48
CA SER A 605 30.03 27.17 6.60
C SER A 605 28.92 28.11 7.06
N SER A 606 29.32 29.27 7.57
CA SER A 606 28.40 30.34 7.98
C SER A 606 27.55 30.88 6.81
N ALA A 607 28.11 30.89 5.59
CA ALA A 607 27.38 31.29 4.38
C ALA A 607 26.29 30.28 4.01
N ALA A 608 26.58 28.97 4.08
CA ALA A 608 25.59 27.93 3.80
C ALA A 608 24.48 27.92 4.88
N ALA A 609 24.85 28.05 6.16
CA ALA A 609 23.90 28.16 7.25
C ALA A 609 22.99 29.40 7.10
N ALA A 610 23.56 30.57 6.74
CA ALA A 610 22.77 31.79 6.51
C ALA A 610 21.82 31.66 5.31
N ALA A 611 22.23 30.99 4.23
CA ALA A 611 21.38 30.72 3.07
C ALA A 611 20.20 29.78 3.42
N ALA A 612 20.46 28.72 4.19
CA ALA A 612 19.42 27.82 4.68
C ALA A 612 18.45 28.53 5.63
N VAL A 613 18.93 29.34 6.59
CA VAL A 613 18.06 30.19 7.44
C VAL A 613 17.20 31.14 6.62
N LYS A 614 17.72 31.70 5.51
CA LYS A 614 16.95 32.56 4.61
C LYS A 614 15.81 31.77 3.94
N ARG A 615 16.09 30.59 3.39
CA ARG A 615 15.06 29.72 2.77
C ARG A 615 14.02 29.24 3.79
N ALA A 616 14.45 28.81 4.98
CA ALA A 616 13.57 28.44 6.08
C ALA A 616 12.54 29.54 6.40
N ARG A 617 13.00 30.80 6.49
CA ARG A 617 12.11 31.96 6.73
C ARG A 617 11.18 32.26 5.57
N GLN A 618 11.63 32.08 4.33
CA GLN A 618 10.78 32.27 3.15
C GLN A 618 9.67 31.22 3.09
N TYR A 619 10.00 29.95 3.33
CA TYR A 619 9.00 28.88 3.35
C TYR A 619 8.03 29.05 4.52
N GLN A 620 8.52 29.39 5.73
CA GLN A 620 7.63 29.70 6.86
C GLN A 620 6.72 30.90 6.58
N ASP A 621 7.21 31.97 5.95
CA ASP A 621 6.39 33.14 5.56
C ASP A 621 5.23 32.75 4.65
N VAL A 622 5.45 31.83 3.69
CA VAL A 622 4.36 31.34 2.84
C VAL A 622 3.39 30.46 3.63
N ALA A 623 3.89 29.51 4.44
CA ALA A 623 3.03 28.66 5.27
C ALA A 623 2.11 29.46 6.20
N ASP A 624 2.65 30.48 6.87
CA ASP A 624 1.94 31.30 7.84
C ASP A 624 0.96 32.31 7.18
N ASN A 625 1.27 32.81 5.98
CA ASN A 625 0.51 33.87 5.30
C ASN A 625 -0.26 33.40 4.06
N LEU A 626 -0.45 32.09 3.86
CA LEU A 626 -1.45 31.59 2.89
C LEU A 626 -2.86 32.09 3.28
N ALA A 627 -3.72 32.29 2.29
CA ALA A 627 -5.09 32.73 2.50
C ALA A 627 -5.87 31.82 3.49
N PRO A 628 -6.82 32.35 4.26
CA PRO A 628 -7.65 31.55 5.16
C PRO A 628 -8.59 30.63 4.38
N PHE A 629 -8.99 29.51 4.99
CA PHE A 629 -9.95 28.59 4.40
C PHE A 629 -11.32 29.26 4.20
N ALA A 630 -11.98 28.95 3.08
CA ALA A 630 -13.32 29.45 2.80
C ALA A 630 -14.35 28.84 3.77
N THR A 631 -15.35 29.62 4.17
CA THR A 631 -16.42 29.18 5.07
C THR A 631 -17.77 29.71 4.66
N GLY A 632 -18.77 28.83 4.59
CA GLY A 632 -20.14 29.15 4.19
C GLY A 632 -21.15 28.71 5.24
N ILE A 633 -22.43 28.92 4.95
CA ILE A 633 -23.54 28.39 5.75
C ILE A 633 -24.07 27.15 5.05
N SER A 634 -24.08 26.02 5.77
CA SER A 634 -24.63 24.77 5.29
C SER A 634 -26.13 24.91 5.00
N GLY A 635 -26.55 24.48 3.80
CA GLY A 635 -27.97 24.41 3.45
C GLY A 635 -28.73 23.29 4.17
N SER A 636 -28.05 22.28 4.72
CA SER A 636 -28.66 21.15 5.43
C SER A 636 -28.78 21.39 6.94
N THR A 637 -27.80 22.04 7.56
CA THR A 637 -27.77 22.26 9.03
C THR A 637 -27.99 23.71 9.45
N GLY A 638 -27.86 24.68 8.54
CA GLY A 638 -27.87 26.11 8.86
C GLY A 638 -26.63 26.60 9.63
N GLN A 639 -25.63 25.73 9.83
CA GLN A 639 -24.43 26.05 10.60
C GLN A 639 -23.30 26.58 9.71
N LYS A 640 -22.36 27.31 10.30
CA LYS A 640 -21.11 27.69 9.63
C LYS A 640 -20.20 26.48 9.48
N VAL A 641 -19.75 26.23 8.26
CA VAL A 641 -18.92 25.09 7.82
C VAL A 641 -17.80 25.56 6.90
N PHE A 642 -16.78 24.74 6.69
CA PHE A 642 -15.80 24.97 5.63
C PHE A 642 -16.45 24.80 4.25
N GLN A 643 -15.85 25.41 3.24
CA GLN A 643 -16.15 25.19 1.83
C GLN A 643 -14.93 24.55 1.16
N ALA A 644 -15.17 23.81 0.08
CA ALA A 644 -14.07 23.25 -0.72
C ALA A 644 -13.26 24.36 -1.41
N SER A 645 -13.88 25.51 -1.74
CA SER A 645 -13.24 26.74 -2.20
C SER A 645 -14.21 27.92 -2.11
N TYR A 646 -13.77 29.16 -2.39
CA TYR A 646 -14.56 30.39 -2.17
C TYR A 646 -15.84 30.47 -3.05
N LEU A 647 -15.79 30.07 -4.31
CA LEU A 647 -16.93 30.16 -5.23
C LEU A 647 -17.86 28.94 -5.18
N ILE A 648 -17.50 27.92 -4.41
CA ILE A 648 -18.23 26.65 -4.29
C ILE A 648 -19.06 26.62 -3.02
N ALA A 649 -20.38 26.42 -3.15
CA ALA A 649 -21.27 26.23 -2.00
C ALA A 649 -20.80 25.07 -1.09
N PRO A 650 -21.07 25.10 0.23
CA PRO A 650 -20.73 24.00 1.13
C PRO A 650 -21.22 22.64 0.62
N GLN A 651 -20.45 21.58 0.88
CA GLN A 651 -20.75 20.25 0.34
C GLN A 651 -22.12 19.75 0.85
N PRO A 652 -22.95 19.16 -0.02
CA PRO A 652 -24.24 18.59 0.40
C PRO A 652 -24.04 17.31 1.23
N PRO A 653 -25.02 16.91 2.05
CA PRO A 653 -25.00 15.62 2.73
C PRO A 653 -24.80 14.45 1.75
N GLY A 654 -23.88 13.55 2.07
CA GLY A 654 -23.46 12.43 1.21
C GLY A 654 -22.51 12.84 0.06
N GLY A 655 -22.04 14.09 0.00
CA GLY A 655 -21.09 14.57 -1.00
C GLY A 655 -19.64 14.11 -0.76
N ASN A 656 -18.75 14.43 -1.70
CA ASN A 656 -17.30 14.27 -1.51
C ASN A 656 -16.82 15.31 -0.48
N PRO A 657 -16.16 14.92 0.63
CA PRO A 657 -15.79 15.83 1.73
C PRO A 657 -14.51 16.62 1.44
N LEU A 658 -14.42 17.26 0.27
CA LEU A 658 -13.25 18.03 -0.20
C LEU A 658 -12.92 19.23 0.71
N ASP A 659 -13.91 19.70 1.46
CA ASP A 659 -13.79 20.71 2.52
C ASP A 659 -13.07 20.20 3.79
N THR A 660 -12.84 18.89 3.93
CA THR A 660 -12.16 18.29 5.09
C THR A 660 -10.65 18.11 4.93
N TYR A 661 -10.07 18.47 3.77
CA TYR A 661 -8.63 18.29 3.51
C TYR A 661 -7.70 19.04 4.49
N ALA A 662 -8.20 20.12 5.11
CA ALA A 662 -7.51 20.83 6.18
C ALA A 662 -7.29 20.00 7.46
N LEU A 663 -8.20 19.06 7.73
CA LEU A 663 -8.10 18.10 8.83
C LEU A 663 -7.22 16.92 8.41
N TRP A 664 -7.60 16.21 7.35
CA TRP A 664 -6.91 15.01 6.88
C TRP A 664 -6.82 14.96 5.34
N PRO A 665 -5.66 14.61 4.77
CA PRO A 665 -4.45 14.13 5.43
C PRO A 665 -3.53 15.25 5.95
N ALA A 666 -3.72 16.50 5.52
CA ALA A 666 -2.76 17.60 5.73
C ALA A 666 -2.48 17.98 7.20
N GLY A 667 -3.47 17.87 8.09
CA GLY A 667 -3.27 18.12 9.53
C GLY A 667 -3.07 19.59 9.91
N THR A 668 -3.62 20.53 9.13
CA THR A 668 -3.59 21.97 9.45
C THR A 668 -4.64 22.39 10.48
N ILE A 669 -5.66 21.55 10.71
CA ILE A 669 -6.70 21.71 11.72
C ILE A 669 -6.79 20.40 12.51
N GLY A 670 -6.78 20.52 13.84
CA GLY A 670 -6.90 19.42 14.79
C GLY A 670 -7.55 19.85 16.12
N LEU A 671 -7.47 18.99 17.13
CA LEU A 671 -8.09 19.17 18.45
C LEU A 671 -7.54 20.35 19.27
N GLY A 672 -6.38 20.89 18.90
CA GLY A 672 -5.72 22.06 19.47
C GLY A 672 -5.97 23.36 18.71
N SER A 673 -6.79 23.34 17.65
CA SER A 673 -7.24 24.55 16.96
C SER A 673 -8.03 25.46 17.91
N ASP A 674 -8.18 26.75 17.54
CA ASP A 674 -9.05 27.64 18.32
C ASP A 674 -10.51 27.12 18.35
N PRO A 675 -11.29 27.45 19.40
CA PRO A 675 -12.63 26.87 19.58
C PRO A 675 -13.61 27.17 18.43
N ASP A 676 -13.49 28.30 17.75
CA ASP A 676 -14.39 28.67 16.66
C ASP A 676 -14.04 27.88 15.38
N THR A 677 -12.75 27.75 15.06
CA THR A 677 -12.26 26.90 13.97
C THR A 677 -12.61 25.42 14.20
N LEU A 678 -12.42 24.91 15.43
CA LEU A 678 -12.78 23.54 15.77
C LEU A 678 -14.30 23.30 15.68
N LEU A 679 -15.13 24.27 16.09
CA LEU A 679 -16.58 24.19 15.93
C LEU A 679 -16.99 24.18 14.45
N VAL A 680 -16.35 24.98 13.59
CA VAL A 680 -16.58 24.94 12.14
C VAL A 680 -16.18 23.57 11.56
N ALA A 681 -15.06 22.98 12.00
CA ALA A 681 -14.67 21.62 11.60
C ALA A 681 -15.74 20.58 11.99
N GLN A 682 -16.23 20.61 13.23
CA GLN A 682 -17.27 19.70 13.73
C GLN A 682 -18.59 19.85 12.96
N ASN A 683 -18.99 21.08 12.67
CA ASN A 683 -20.18 21.35 11.86
C ASN A 683 -20.00 20.85 10.42
N THR A 684 -18.78 20.93 9.86
CA THR A 684 -18.47 20.46 8.50
C THR A 684 -18.67 18.94 8.41
N ILE A 685 -18.07 18.17 9.33
CA ILE A 685 -18.25 16.71 9.40
C ILE A 685 -19.74 16.33 9.53
N LYS A 686 -20.49 17.01 10.41
CA LYS A 686 -21.94 16.79 10.61
C LYS A 686 -22.79 17.20 9.41
N SER A 687 -22.37 18.21 8.66
CA SER A 687 -23.10 18.73 7.49
C SER A 687 -22.92 17.86 6.26
N VAL A 688 -21.71 17.34 6.05
CA VAL A 688 -21.35 16.58 4.84
C VAL A 688 -21.72 15.10 4.95
N ASP A 689 -21.73 14.52 6.17
CA ASP A 689 -22.31 13.19 6.47
C ASP A 689 -21.86 12.04 5.54
N SER A 690 -20.63 12.13 5.00
CA SER A 690 -20.12 11.28 3.91
C SER A 690 -19.78 9.83 4.29
N TRP A 691 -20.28 9.29 5.41
CA TRP A 691 -19.89 7.97 5.94
C TRP A 691 -20.15 6.80 4.99
N ALA A 692 -21.14 6.96 4.11
CA ALA A 692 -21.55 6.00 3.08
C ALA A 692 -21.19 6.45 1.65
N GLN A 693 -20.32 7.45 1.51
CA GLN A 693 -19.77 7.89 0.23
C GLN A 693 -18.42 7.18 0.00
N GLY A 694 -18.26 6.48 -1.13
CA GLY A 694 -17.12 5.57 -1.35
C GLY A 694 -15.75 6.27 -1.35
N ASN A 695 -15.60 7.30 -2.19
CA ASN A 695 -14.37 8.09 -2.31
C ASN A 695 -13.98 8.78 -0.99
N ALA A 696 -14.96 9.06 -0.12
CA ALA A 696 -14.75 9.63 1.20
C ALA A 696 -14.11 8.68 2.21
N PHE A 697 -14.11 7.36 1.98
CA PHE A 697 -13.67 6.36 2.98
C PHE A 697 -12.28 6.64 3.59
N PRO A 698 -11.20 6.87 2.81
CA PRO A 698 -9.87 7.19 3.36
C PRO A 698 -9.74 8.62 3.94
N GLN A 699 -10.82 9.41 3.95
CA GLN A 699 -10.80 10.83 4.31
C GLN A 699 -11.74 11.17 5.48
N ILE A 700 -13.03 10.84 5.41
CA ILE A 700 -14.06 11.34 6.34
C ILE A 700 -13.83 10.84 7.77
N PHE A 701 -13.47 9.57 7.93
CA PHE A 701 -13.26 8.96 9.24
C PHE A 701 -12.07 9.56 9.99
N PRO A 702 -10.83 9.61 9.46
CA PRO A 702 -9.73 10.25 10.16
C PRO A 702 -9.91 11.77 10.30
N ALA A 703 -10.56 12.45 9.35
CA ALA A 703 -10.93 13.87 9.50
C ALA A 703 -11.89 14.09 10.69
N ALA A 704 -12.87 13.21 10.88
CA ALA A 704 -13.80 13.26 12.01
C ALA A 704 -13.09 13.04 13.37
N VAL A 705 -12.09 12.16 13.42
CA VAL A 705 -11.25 12.00 14.62
C VAL A 705 -10.49 13.28 14.94
N ARG A 706 -9.86 13.92 13.94
CA ARG A 706 -9.14 15.20 14.12
C ARG A 706 -10.08 16.37 14.48
N ALA A 707 -11.35 16.33 14.06
CA ALA A 707 -12.37 17.31 14.45
C ALA A 707 -12.93 17.09 15.87
N GLY A 708 -12.59 15.98 16.55
CA GLY A 708 -13.17 15.64 17.85
C GLY A 708 -14.63 15.22 17.78
N TYR A 709 -15.01 14.51 16.70
CA TYR A 709 -16.33 13.88 16.61
C TYR A 709 -16.52 12.84 17.73
N ASN A 710 -17.77 12.57 18.12
CA ASN A 710 -18.06 11.61 19.19
C ASN A 710 -17.53 10.21 18.82
N SER A 711 -16.66 9.63 19.65
CA SER A 711 -15.97 8.38 19.36
C SER A 711 -16.91 7.16 19.30
N THR A 712 -17.99 7.15 20.09
CA THR A 712 -19.03 6.10 20.05
C THR A 712 -19.82 6.16 18.75
N ASP A 713 -20.27 7.36 18.35
CA ASP A 713 -21.03 7.54 17.12
C ASP A 713 -20.15 7.26 15.89
N LEU A 714 -18.92 7.78 15.89
CA LEU A 714 -17.92 7.51 14.85
C LEU A 714 -17.72 6.00 14.66
N LEU A 715 -17.63 5.22 15.74
CA LEU A 715 -17.47 3.77 15.66
C LEU A 715 -18.71 3.04 15.17
N ALA A 716 -19.91 3.56 15.43
CA ALA A 716 -21.13 3.03 14.85
C ALA A 716 -21.14 3.21 13.32
N HIS A 717 -20.76 4.39 12.82
CA HIS A 717 -20.58 4.64 11.39
C HIS A 717 -19.47 3.77 10.79
N TRP A 718 -18.30 3.73 11.43
CA TRP A 718 -17.13 2.98 10.99
C TRP A 718 -17.41 1.48 10.83
N ARG A 719 -17.95 0.84 11.87
CA ARG A 719 -18.28 -0.60 11.84
C ARG A 719 -19.32 -0.92 10.77
N LYS A 720 -20.33 -0.07 10.60
CA LYS A 720 -21.34 -0.20 9.55
C LYS A 720 -20.70 -0.12 8.16
N THR A 721 -19.80 0.84 7.94
CA THR A 721 -19.09 1.01 6.67
C THR A 721 -18.19 -0.20 6.37
N LEU A 722 -17.40 -0.67 7.35
CA LEU A 722 -16.59 -1.89 7.20
C LEU A 722 -17.46 -3.12 6.86
N GLN A 723 -18.57 -3.32 7.56
CA GLN A 723 -19.53 -4.41 7.29
C GLN A 723 -20.21 -4.33 5.92
N THR A 724 -20.24 -3.14 5.30
CA THR A 724 -20.91 -2.91 4.01
C THR A 724 -19.94 -3.07 2.83
N TRP A 725 -18.66 -2.71 2.99
CA TRP A 725 -17.70 -2.59 1.88
C TRP A 725 -16.52 -3.56 1.95
N CYS A 726 -16.20 -4.13 3.12
CA CYS A 726 -15.05 -5.02 3.27
C CYS A 726 -15.43 -6.48 2.99
N GLN A 727 -14.68 -7.09 2.07
CA GLN A 727 -14.78 -8.50 1.73
C GLN A 727 -14.10 -9.37 2.80
N THR A 728 -14.28 -10.70 2.69
CA THR A 728 -13.67 -11.67 3.61
C THR A 728 -12.14 -11.79 3.51
N ASN A 729 -11.50 -11.26 2.46
CA ASN A 729 -10.04 -11.01 2.42
C ASN A 729 -9.60 -9.72 3.12
N LEU A 730 -10.52 -8.99 3.76
CA LEU A 730 -10.30 -7.67 4.38
C LEU A 730 -9.97 -6.54 3.40
N TYR A 731 -10.08 -6.78 2.09
CA TYR A 731 -10.04 -5.72 1.07
C TYR A 731 -11.40 -5.03 1.03
N CYS A 732 -11.43 -3.70 1.12
CA CYS A 732 -12.65 -2.91 1.12
C CYS A 732 -12.87 -2.23 -0.23
N SER A 733 -13.89 -2.65 -0.97
CA SER A 733 -14.23 -2.12 -2.29
C SER A 733 -15.20 -0.95 -2.14
N VAL A 734 -14.72 0.28 -2.31
CA VAL A 734 -15.48 1.50 -1.96
C VAL A 734 -15.95 2.29 -3.19
N SER A 735 -16.99 1.79 -3.87
CA SER A 735 -17.39 2.20 -5.25
C SER A 735 -16.40 1.69 -6.31
N HIS A 736 -16.17 2.40 -7.42
CA HIS A 736 -15.27 2.01 -8.53
C HIS A 736 -13.76 2.12 -8.17
N SER A 737 -13.45 1.79 -6.93
CA SER A 737 -12.25 2.13 -6.17
C SER A 737 -11.46 0.87 -5.83
N GLY A 738 -10.14 0.98 -5.69
CA GLY A 738 -9.26 -0.14 -5.36
C GLY A 738 -8.54 0.06 -4.03
N ILE A 739 -7.22 0.23 -4.08
CA ILE A 739 -6.34 0.22 -2.90
C ILE A 739 -6.40 1.49 -2.05
N GLU A 740 -6.99 2.59 -2.54
CA GLU A 740 -7.12 3.83 -1.78
C GLU A 740 -7.94 3.63 -0.49
N GLY A 741 -8.82 2.63 -0.46
CA GLY A 741 -9.56 2.22 0.74
C GLY A 741 -8.66 1.78 1.91
N LEU A 742 -7.39 1.44 1.67
CA LEU A 742 -6.38 1.17 2.71
C LEU A 742 -6.05 2.43 3.53
N GLY A 743 -6.20 3.62 2.95
CA GLY A 743 -5.91 4.89 3.61
C GLY A 743 -6.75 5.17 4.86
N ALA A 744 -7.93 4.54 4.98
CA ALA A 744 -8.79 4.68 6.14
C ALA A 744 -8.23 3.99 7.40
N LEU A 745 -7.13 3.22 7.31
CA LEU A 745 -6.37 2.74 8.48
C LEU A 745 -5.82 3.90 9.32
N GLY A 746 -5.68 5.09 8.72
CA GLY A 746 -5.42 6.35 9.43
C GLY A 746 -6.43 6.67 10.52
N THR A 747 -7.70 6.24 10.39
CA THR A 747 -8.72 6.39 11.44
C THR A 747 -8.26 5.74 12.75
N VAL A 748 -7.83 4.49 12.68
CA VAL A 748 -7.39 3.71 13.85
C VAL A 748 -6.14 4.33 14.46
N ASN A 749 -5.18 4.74 13.62
CA ASN A 749 -3.98 5.43 14.11
C ASN A 749 -4.34 6.74 14.84
N GLU A 750 -5.13 7.63 14.24
CA GLU A 750 -5.49 8.94 14.82
C GLU A 750 -6.41 8.82 16.05
N MET A 751 -7.14 7.71 16.23
CA MET A 751 -7.89 7.44 17.47
C MET A 751 -6.97 7.02 18.61
N LEU A 752 -5.89 6.29 18.30
CA LEU A 752 -4.92 5.77 19.27
C LEU A 752 -3.82 6.79 19.59
N MET A 753 -3.34 7.56 18.61
CA MET A 753 -2.28 8.56 18.77
C MET A 753 -2.32 9.64 17.67
N GLN A 754 -2.20 10.90 18.06
CA GLN A 754 -2.03 12.03 17.12
C GLN A 754 -0.71 12.75 17.40
N SER A 755 -0.07 13.30 16.36
CA SER A 755 1.17 14.07 16.50
C SER A 755 1.34 15.25 15.53
N HIS A 756 0.31 15.55 14.72
CA HIS A 756 0.36 16.57 13.67
C HIS A 756 0.40 18.01 14.21
N GLU A 757 -0.03 18.24 15.45
CA GLU A 757 -0.08 19.57 16.09
C GLU A 757 1.23 20.00 16.80
N GLY A 758 2.33 19.27 16.58
CA GLY A 758 3.64 19.54 17.21
C GLY A 758 3.82 18.94 18.61
N TYR A 759 2.83 18.20 19.11
CA TYR A 759 2.88 17.39 20.33
C TYR A 759 2.07 16.10 20.15
N ILE A 760 2.36 15.10 20.99
CA ILE A 760 1.76 13.78 20.94
C ILE A 760 0.53 13.73 21.87
N ARG A 761 -0.65 13.43 21.32
CA ARG A 761 -1.86 13.06 22.07
C ARG A 761 -1.97 11.54 22.09
N ILE A 762 -2.29 10.98 23.26
CA ILE A 762 -2.43 9.53 23.48
C ILE A 762 -3.91 9.21 23.72
N PHE A 763 -4.44 8.22 22.99
CA PHE A 763 -5.86 7.81 22.95
C PHE A 763 -6.89 8.97 22.81
N PRO A 764 -6.70 9.96 21.91
CA PRO A 764 -7.60 11.11 21.83
C PRO A 764 -8.97 10.82 21.20
N GLY A 765 -9.16 9.66 20.56
CA GLY A 765 -10.37 9.37 19.77
C GLY A 765 -11.12 8.08 20.10
N VAL A 766 -10.74 7.32 21.13
CA VAL A 766 -11.42 6.06 21.51
C VAL A 766 -12.56 6.30 22.54
N PRO A 767 -13.59 5.45 22.62
CA PRO A 767 -14.60 5.52 23.67
C PRO A 767 -14.15 4.83 24.96
N LEU A 768 -14.74 5.22 26.10
CA LEU A 768 -14.55 4.55 27.39
C LEU A 768 -15.17 3.14 27.39
N GLY A 769 -14.76 2.30 28.36
CA GLY A 769 -15.38 1.00 28.63
C GLY A 769 -14.75 -0.20 27.90
N SER A 770 -13.61 -0.03 27.24
CA SER A 770 -12.80 -1.10 26.66
C SER A 770 -11.31 -0.80 26.84
N ARG A 771 -10.44 -1.78 26.58
CA ARG A 771 -8.99 -1.60 26.59
C ARG A 771 -8.45 -1.41 25.18
N TYR A 772 -7.55 -0.43 25.05
CA TYR A 772 -6.84 -0.15 23.81
C TYR A 772 -5.33 -0.18 24.07
N PHE A 773 -4.60 -0.73 23.11
CA PHE A 773 -3.16 -0.93 23.20
C PHE A 773 -2.53 -0.73 21.82
N PHE A 774 -1.33 -0.14 21.79
CA PHE A 774 -0.49 -0.13 20.60
C PHE A 774 1.00 -0.21 20.95
N THR A 775 1.78 -0.82 20.06
CA THR A 775 3.25 -0.76 20.11
C THR A 775 3.80 0.03 18.94
N THR A 776 4.84 0.82 19.23
CA THR A 776 5.77 1.41 18.26
C THR A 776 5.08 2.09 17.07
N LEU A 777 3.92 2.72 17.30
CA LEU A 777 3.39 3.69 16.36
C LEU A 777 4.35 4.87 16.32
N ARG A 778 4.53 5.45 15.14
CA ARG A 778 5.51 6.50 14.89
C ARG A 778 4.80 7.85 14.96
N ALA A 779 5.34 8.76 15.74
CA ALA A 779 4.94 10.16 15.81
C ALA A 779 5.86 11.04 14.95
N ILE A 780 5.38 12.23 14.61
CA ILE A 780 6.22 13.31 14.06
C ILE A 780 7.38 13.61 15.04
N ASN A 781 8.50 14.09 14.51
CA ASN A 781 9.78 14.24 15.20
C ASN A 781 10.49 12.91 15.52
N ALA A 782 10.28 11.88 14.69
CA ALA A 782 11.02 10.62 14.75
C ALA A 782 11.00 9.95 16.14
N THR A 783 9.79 9.84 16.69
CA THR A 783 9.56 9.23 18.01
C THR A 783 8.64 8.02 17.85
N LEU A 784 9.10 6.84 18.27
CA LEU A 784 8.24 5.66 18.39
C LEU A 784 7.57 5.67 19.75
N VAL A 785 6.29 5.30 19.82
CA VAL A 785 5.49 5.30 21.05
C VAL A 785 4.74 3.98 21.18
N SER A 786 4.77 3.40 22.37
CA SER A 786 3.89 2.31 22.80
C SER A 786 3.14 2.76 24.05
N ALA A 787 1.82 2.54 24.09
CA ALA A 787 0.98 2.92 25.21
C ALA A 787 -0.23 1.99 25.30
N TRP A 788 -0.88 2.00 26.47
CA TRP A 788 -2.15 1.32 26.68
C TRP A 788 -3.02 2.06 27.69
N VAL A 789 -4.33 1.83 27.57
CA VAL A 789 -5.35 2.47 28.39
C VAL A 789 -6.37 1.43 28.85
N ASP A 790 -6.82 1.56 30.08
CA ASP A 790 -7.82 0.68 30.68
C ASP A 790 -9.26 1.13 30.44
N GLU A 791 -10.21 0.31 30.90
CA GLU A 791 -11.65 0.52 30.69
C GLU A 791 -12.19 1.81 31.33
N ILE A 792 -11.50 2.35 32.35
CA ILE A 792 -11.87 3.61 33.03
C ILE A 792 -11.20 4.85 32.40
N GLY A 793 -10.31 4.64 31.44
CA GLY A 793 -9.63 5.72 30.71
C GLY A 793 -8.38 6.25 31.38
N PHE A 794 -7.73 5.47 32.25
CA PHE A 794 -6.40 5.79 32.75
C PHE A 794 -5.34 5.24 31.80
N VAL A 795 -4.46 6.13 31.32
CA VAL A 795 -3.33 5.75 30.46
C VAL A 795 -2.19 5.33 31.37
N HIS A 796 -1.70 4.11 31.16
CA HIS A 796 -0.63 3.51 31.96
C HIS A 796 0.75 3.86 31.37
N ASP A 797 1.81 3.29 31.94
CA ASP A 797 3.20 3.50 31.53
C ASP A 797 3.39 3.47 30.00
N MET A 798 4.03 4.52 29.47
CA MET A 798 4.36 4.63 28.05
C MET A 798 5.82 4.26 27.82
N VAL A 799 6.11 3.66 26.67
CA VAL A 799 7.47 3.44 26.18
C VAL A 799 7.70 4.29 24.95
N VAL A 800 8.71 5.17 24.98
CA VAL A 800 9.05 6.07 23.86
C VAL A 800 10.49 5.89 23.42
N THR A 801 10.76 5.89 22.12
CA THR A 801 12.11 5.84 21.54
C THR A 801 12.35 7.07 20.69
N SER A 802 13.39 7.85 20.98
CA SER A 802 13.78 9.02 20.16
C SER A 802 14.82 8.62 19.13
N GLU A 803 14.44 8.47 17.87
CA GLU A 803 15.36 7.98 16.82
C GLU A 803 16.32 9.05 16.30
N GLN A 804 16.03 10.33 16.55
CA GLN A 804 16.83 11.47 16.09
C GLN A 804 17.24 12.44 17.20
N GLY A 805 16.90 12.16 18.47
CA GLY A 805 17.18 13.07 19.60
C GLY A 805 16.33 14.35 19.57
N SER A 806 15.19 14.33 18.87
CA SER A 806 14.27 15.47 18.78
C SER A 806 13.38 15.56 20.02
N PRO A 807 12.96 16.77 20.46
CA PRO A 807 12.12 16.94 21.64
C PRO A 807 10.86 16.07 21.62
N ILE A 808 10.59 15.36 22.71
CA ILE A 808 9.34 14.62 22.91
C ILE A 808 8.40 15.51 23.72
N ILE A 809 7.27 15.88 23.13
CA ILE A 809 6.26 16.75 23.74
C ILE A 809 4.96 15.95 23.81
N LEU A 810 4.41 15.75 25.01
CA LEU A 810 3.16 15.04 25.25
C LEU A 810 2.06 16.00 25.71
N TYR A 811 0.83 15.79 25.26
CA TYR A 811 -0.36 16.51 25.72
C TYR A 811 -1.21 15.62 26.62
N GLN A 812 -1.38 16.02 27.90
CA GLN A 812 -2.17 15.34 28.95
C GLN A 812 -2.11 13.80 28.89
N PRO A 813 -0.92 13.18 29.05
CA PRO A 813 -0.73 11.78 28.66
C PRO A 813 -1.33 10.73 29.60
N TRP A 814 -2.11 11.11 30.61
CA TRP A 814 -2.51 10.25 31.75
C TRP A 814 -4.01 9.97 31.90
N GLU A 815 -4.86 10.84 31.37
CA GLU A 815 -6.30 10.58 31.22
C GLU A 815 -6.60 10.46 29.72
N MET A 816 -7.49 9.55 29.32
CA MET A 816 -8.16 9.70 28.02
C MET A 816 -8.71 11.12 27.92
N GLN A 817 -8.58 11.73 26.74
CA GLN A 817 -9.18 13.05 26.51
C GLN A 817 -10.70 12.90 26.54
N LYS A 818 -11.30 13.22 27.70
CA LYS A 818 -12.75 13.19 27.92
C LYS A 818 -13.43 13.99 26.82
N ALA A 819 -14.59 13.52 26.37
CA ALA A 819 -15.45 14.25 25.44
C ALA A 819 -15.60 15.71 25.89
N ILE A 820 -15.52 16.63 24.92
CA ILE A 820 -15.38 18.07 25.11
C ILE A 820 -16.41 18.59 26.13
N GLY A 821 -15.93 19.23 27.20
CA GLY A 821 -16.77 19.90 28.21
C GLY A 821 -16.77 19.28 29.62
N ALA A 822 -16.12 18.13 29.83
CA ALA A 822 -15.91 17.62 31.19
C ALA A 822 -14.81 18.42 31.93
N PRO A 823 -14.98 18.75 33.23
CA PRO A 823 -13.89 19.34 34.02
C PRO A 823 -12.74 18.34 34.18
N PHE A 824 -11.54 18.80 33.84
CA PHE A 824 -10.31 17.98 33.86
C PHE A 824 -9.67 17.94 35.26
N SER A 825 -9.05 16.81 35.58
CA SER A 825 -8.05 16.74 36.65
C SER A 825 -6.76 17.40 36.15
N PRO A 826 -5.98 18.12 36.98
CA PRO A 826 -4.60 18.42 36.64
C PRO A 826 -3.82 17.10 36.48
N PRO A 827 -2.78 17.03 35.63
CA PRO A 827 -1.92 15.85 35.57
C PRO A 827 -1.30 15.56 36.95
N PRO A 828 -1.05 14.28 37.30
CA PRO A 828 -0.38 13.92 38.54
C PRO A 828 0.92 14.71 38.71
N LEU A 829 1.14 15.20 39.94
CA LEU A 829 2.21 16.16 40.28
C LEU A 829 3.64 15.67 39.97
N PHE A 830 3.82 14.37 39.74
CA PHE A 830 5.11 13.72 39.54
C PHE A 830 5.10 12.80 38.31
N THR A 831 5.13 13.39 37.11
CA THR A 831 5.51 12.62 35.92
C THR A 831 7.03 12.39 35.91
N CYS A 832 7.44 11.14 35.72
CA CYS A 832 8.86 10.76 35.63
C CYS A 832 9.18 10.18 34.25
N ILE A 833 10.39 10.42 33.76
CA ILE A 833 10.96 9.78 32.58
C ILE A 833 12.26 9.06 32.96
N CYS A 834 12.37 7.77 32.62
CA CYS A 834 13.48 6.90 32.99
C CYS A 834 14.09 6.25 31.74
N TYR A 835 15.40 5.95 31.72
CA TYR A 835 15.93 5.08 30.66
C TYR A 835 15.31 3.69 30.78
N TYR A 836 14.86 3.13 29.65
CA TYR A 836 14.07 1.90 29.62
C TYR A 836 14.80 0.72 30.26
N GLY A 837 14.10 0.01 31.16
CA GLY A 837 14.68 -1.10 31.92
C GLY A 837 15.63 -0.70 33.06
N THR A 838 15.71 0.59 33.40
CA THR A 838 16.58 1.10 34.48
C THR A 838 15.80 1.84 35.57
N GLN A 839 16.49 2.23 36.64
CA GLN A 839 15.98 3.17 37.66
C GLN A 839 16.56 4.59 37.52
N ASP A 840 17.30 4.90 36.43
CA ASP A 840 17.79 6.26 36.19
C ASP A 840 16.64 7.12 35.63
N CYS A 841 16.00 7.85 36.54
CA CYS A 841 14.78 8.62 36.31
C CYS A 841 15.00 10.11 36.57
N LYS A 842 14.39 10.95 35.75
CA LYS A 842 14.34 12.41 35.90
C LYS A 842 12.88 12.85 35.97
N GLN A 843 12.57 13.84 36.82
CA GLN A 843 11.24 14.44 36.84
C GLN A 843 11.01 15.19 35.53
N LEU A 844 9.88 14.94 34.88
CA LEU A 844 9.50 15.60 33.64
C LEU A 844 8.78 16.92 33.94
N ALA A 845 9.12 17.99 33.22
CA ALA A 845 8.44 19.26 33.36
C ALA A 845 7.07 19.20 32.65
N CYS A 846 5.99 19.31 33.43
CA CYS A 846 4.61 19.29 32.94
C CYS A 846 3.83 20.59 33.25
N PRO A 847 4.17 21.74 32.64
CA PRO A 847 3.41 22.97 32.79
C PRO A 847 2.00 22.86 32.18
N GLY A 848 0.98 22.84 33.03
CA GLY A 848 -0.43 22.79 32.63
C GLY A 848 -0.78 21.47 31.94
N ASN A 849 -1.01 21.52 30.63
CA ASN A 849 -1.43 20.35 29.84
C ASN A 849 -0.29 19.73 29.01
N ILE A 850 0.90 20.32 28.99
CA ILE A 850 2.03 19.87 28.18
C ILE A 850 3.13 19.31 29.08
N CYS A 851 3.63 18.12 28.77
CA CYS A 851 4.84 17.54 29.34
C CYS A 851 5.94 17.48 28.28
N SER A 852 7.12 18.04 28.56
CA SER A 852 8.19 18.17 27.55
C SER A 852 9.53 17.57 28.00
N PHE A 853 10.08 16.68 27.19
CA PHE A 853 11.46 16.20 27.28
C PHE A 853 12.28 16.78 26.13
N THR A 854 13.07 17.81 26.43
CA THR A 854 13.68 18.67 25.39
C THR A 854 14.91 18.07 24.72
N ASN A 855 15.71 17.27 25.43
CA ASN A 855 16.98 16.74 24.96
C ASN A 855 17.08 15.22 25.17
N PRO A 856 16.24 14.40 24.49
CA PRO A 856 16.45 12.95 24.45
C PRO A 856 17.75 12.62 23.72
N GLU A 857 18.41 11.55 24.16
CA GLU A 857 19.54 10.98 23.43
C GLU A 857 19.05 10.24 22.18
N LYS A 858 19.76 10.44 21.07
CA LYS A 858 19.46 9.76 19.81
C LYS A 858 19.63 8.25 19.94
N GLY A 859 18.59 7.51 19.56
CA GLY A 859 18.53 6.05 19.60
C GLY A 859 18.14 5.47 20.96
N GLN A 860 17.87 6.29 21.98
CA GLN A 860 17.49 5.80 23.30
C GLN A 860 15.98 5.62 23.47
N THR A 861 15.65 4.61 24.28
CA THR A 861 14.28 4.28 24.70
C THR A 861 14.09 4.65 26.16
N TYR A 862 12.94 5.21 26.48
CA TYR A 862 12.55 5.70 27.79
C TYR A 862 11.20 5.14 28.22
N SER A 863 11.05 4.87 29.50
CA SER A 863 9.74 4.68 30.13
C SER A 863 9.27 6.03 30.69
N ILE A 864 8.02 6.41 30.41
CA ILE A 864 7.37 7.57 31.02
C ILE A 864 6.29 7.03 31.95
N LEU A 865 6.32 7.47 33.22
CA LEU A 865 5.55 6.88 34.33
C LEU A 865 4.67 7.93 35.04
N PRO A 866 3.41 7.61 35.38
CA PRO A 866 2.54 8.44 36.21
C PRO A 866 2.81 8.14 37.69
N PHE A 867 3.78 8.83 38.31
CA PHE A 867 4.09 8.61 39.72
C PHE A 867 3.09 9.37 40.62
N PRO A 868 2.43 8.72 41.60
CA PRO A 868 1.59 9.37 42.60
C PRO A 868 2.38 10.04 43.74
#